data_AF-A0A955WJY6-F1
#
_entry.id   AF-A0A955WJY6-F1
#
_cell.length_a   1.000
_cell.length_b   1.000
_cell.length_c   1.000
_cell.angle_alpha   90.00
_cell.angle_beta   90.00
_cell.angle_gamma   90.00
#
_symmetry.space_group_name_H-M   'P 1'
#
loop_
_entity.id
_entity.type
_entity.pdbx_description
1 polymer ?
#
loop_
_entity_poly.entity_id
_entity_poly.type
_entity_poly.pdbx_seq_one_letter_code
_entity_poly.pdbx_strand_id
1 'polypeptide(L)'
;MPLRLAIGLALLTALFGTAEAQIKPRILLIFDTSGSMGFDIATGEATGGDNSAEYPGDGGISRLYVAKNVIRGIVETTSEVEFSLMRYPQREGLGINNGAGRGALTGYDGLGENPLNYAGYCDGQVYEEPGFNFALLVPFAADNENQILSWMDHRENYPRNRELRAEGPTPLAETLRLGYEYFRDVLRGDPALRCRQNFVILFTDGAESCVRDDPASAVLAQTMALRAVRTPDPAGGGNVDKDVRVFVIAFAVQPDHAAFLDGIAREGGTAVDRNGQIDLDTGRAYSAADEAGLRLAFSRILAEAIPTEICDGVDDDCDGRIDEGALNACGECGAVPDEECNGADDDCDGLTDEGTRNACGGCGPLPDETCNELDDDCDGQIDENVQNACGGCGQVSDEACNLLDDDCDGQADNQPGTMDPITRVCSRNLGACREGREQCQAGRWEDCDGILPVEETCNGIDDDCDGATDEISRPCGLVGAAAVGQCRYGLSNCVNGEWGECVGAVEPSAEVCDGIDNDCDNLADEGLFNACGQCGEEPPEVCNGQDDNCDGRIDEDALCPRGYLCFFGECVQPCVNGECGGQTYCVDGWGDVDLCHSNACAGARCPAGLICNPERRQCDDPCRGVNCAEGEACELGNCVPATCRHTGCAEGQRCRADACEADPCAERACEANQFCREGECFNACLGIECGPDRHCVDGECVQDQCGGRCLRGQRCDPGDGACYTDPCSGIDCPQGTVCVDGECSADAPCNFITCPVRTFCYEGTCTDFTPGVSPRANPLDFDGGVDQGPPPEFGVDRGVVDMFVRHDLLFVDSATPDVGNGQGGGGNDCDCRASEGSPAPWFLLLALLPLMRRRRRRGGP
;
A
#
# COMPACT_ATOMS: atom_id res chain seq x y z
N MET A 1 31.82 -62.17 28.76
CA MET A 1 30.35 -62.07 28.56
C MET A 1 29.80 -61.13 29.62
N PRO A 2 28.85 -60.24 29.31
CA PRO A 2 28.29 -59.93 27.99
C PRO A 2 29.10 -58.84 27.24
N LEU A 3 28.65 -58.47 26.04
CA LEU A 3 29.11 -57.31 25.26
C LEU A 3 27.97 -56.91 24.30
N ARG A 4 27.18 -55.87 24.63
CA ARG A 4 26.16 -55.18 23.78
C ARG A 4 25.52 -54.04 24.56
N LEU A 5 24.88 -53.10 23.85
CA LEU A 5 24.19 -51.89 24.34
C LEU A 5 25.10 -50.89 25.09
N ALA A 6 25.90 -50.14 24.34
CA ALA A 6 26.53 -48.88 24.78
C ALA A 6 26.75 -47.87 23.62
N ILE A 7 26.08 -48.07 22.47
CA ILE A 7 26.25 -47.28 21.24
C ILE A 7 24.86 -47.05 20.62
N GLY A 8 23.98 -46.37 21.37
CA GLY A 8 22.57 -46.18 20.98
C GLY A 8 21.85 -45.04 21.69
N LEU A 9 22.60 -44.14 22.34
CA LEU A 9 22.05 -42.96 23.04
C LEU A 9 22.99 -41.75 22.94
N ALA A 10 23.67 -41.63 21.80
CA ALA A 10 24.56 -40.52 21.44
C ALA A 10 24.41 -40.10 19.96
N LEU A 11 23.38 -40.62 19.27
CA LEU A 11 23.01 -40.29 17.88
C LEU A 11 21.55 -39.81 17.77
N LEU A 12 20.86 -39.59 18.90
CA LEU A 12 19.47 -39.13 18.95
C LEU A 12 19.32 -37.71 19.54
N THR A 13 20.42 -36.95 19.51
CA THR A 13 20.52 -35.54 19.94
C THR A 13 21.19 -34.71 18.84
N ALA A 14 20.88 -35.03 17.58
CA ALA A 14 21.39 -34.40 16.36
C ALA A 14 20.31 -34.35 15.25
N LEU A 15 19.03 -34.46 15.65
CA LEU A 15 17.85 -34.40 14.77
C LEU A 15 16.70 -33.56 15.36
N PHE A 16 16.88 -33.00 16.56
CA PHE A 16 16.25 -31.72 16.88
C PHE A 16 17.24 -30.68 16.39
N GLY A 17 16.97 -30.10 15.22
CA GLY A 17 17.49 -28.78 14.92
C GLY A 17 17.05 -27.85 16.06
N THR A 18 17.94 -26.98 16.51
CA THR A 18 17.48 -25.76 17.15
C THR A 18 16.66 -25.01 16.11
N ALA A 19 15.38 -24.79 16.38
CA ALA A 19 14.66 -23.75 15.66
C ALA A 19 15.41 -22.45 15.96
N GLU A 20 16.07 -21.89 14.96
CA GLU A 20 16.63 -20.55 15.09
C GLU A 20 15.47 -19.59 15.28
N ALA A 21 15.61 -18.68 16.24
CA ALA A 21 14.51 -17.83 16.66
C ALA A 21 14.31 -16.77 15.58
N GLN A 22 13.27 -16.94 14.76
CA GLN A 22 12.89 -16.08 13.64
C GLN A 22 13.12 -14.60 13.98
N ILE A 23 13.87 -13.92 13.12
CA ILE A 23 14.43 -12.60 13.41
C ILE A 23 13.38 -11.53 13.14
N LYS A 24 12.38 -11.45 14.03
CA LYS A 24 11.27 -10.51 13.93
C LYS A 24 11.71 -9.09 13.55
N PRO A 25 11.02 -8.39 12.63
CA PRO A 25 11.16 -6.94 12.45
C PRO A 25 10.78 -6.19 13.73
N ARG A 26 11.27 -4.94 13.86
CA ARG A 26 11.11 -4.10 15.04
C ARG A 26 10.27 -2.87 14.78
N ILE A 27 9.22 -2.65 15.57
CA ILE A 27 8.36 -1.46 15.47
C ILE A 27 8.37 -0.69 16.80
N LEU A 28 8.91 0.53 16.77
CA LEU A 28 8.73 1.51 17.84
C LEU A 28 7.42 2.27 17.61
N LEU A 29 6.44 2.03 18.47
CA LEU A 29 5.20 2.79 18.54
C LEU A 29 5.49 4.10 19.29
N ILE A 30 5.46 5.22 18.58
CA ILE A 30 5.48 6.57 19.16
C ILE A 30 4.03 7.05 19.21
N PHE A 31 3.47 7.02 20.41
CA PHE A 31 2.07 7.31 20.68
C PHE A 31 1.89 8.76 21.13
N ASP A 32 1.08 9.53 20.41
CA ASP A 32 0.72 10.90 20.82
C ASP A 32 -0.05 10.92 22.14
N THR A 33 0.51 11.64 23.10
CA THR A 33 -0.08 11.87 24.43
C THR A 33 -0.20 13.36 24.73
N SER A 34 -0.28 14.20 23.70
CA SER A 34 -0.58 15.64 23.82
C SER A 34 -2.02 15.87 24.29
N GLY A 35 -2.37 17.12 24.59
CA GLY A 35 -3.72 17.48 25.03
C GLY A 35 -4.80 17.33 23.95
N SER A 36 -4.47 17.44 22.66
CA SER A 36 -5.44 17.30 21.55
C SER A 36 -6.01 15.89 21.45
N MET A 37 -5.21 14.88 21.80
CA MET A 37 -5.67 13.49 21.94
C MET A 37 -6.76 13.29 23.02
N GLY A 38 -7.01 14.30 23.87
CA GLY A 38 -8.10 14.38 24.85
C GLY A 38 -9.38 15.04 24.32
N PHE A 39 -9.53 15.15 23.00
CA PHE A 39 -10.70 15.71 22.32
C PHE A 39 -11.52 14.59 21.68
N ASP A 40 -12.83 14.83 21.55
CA ASP A 40 -13.80 13.92 20.96
C ASP A 40 -13.50 13.68 19.48
N ILE A 41 -13.70 12.44 19.04
CA ILE A 41 -13.40 12.02 17.67
C ILE A 41 -14.43 12.53 16.64
N ALA A 42 -15.68 12.77 17.05
CA ALA A 42 -16.79 13.17 16.18
C ALA A 42 -17.14 14.67 16.30
N THR A 43 -17.05 15.27 17.49
CA THR A 43 -17.38 16.70 17.69
C THR A 43 -16.17 17.61 17.69
N GLY A 44 -14.96 17.08 17.94
CA GLY A 44 -13.76 17.91 18.11
C GLY A 44 -13.80 18.82 19.34
N GLU A 45 -14.66 18.55 20.33
CA GLU A 45 -14.68 19.24 21.62
C GLU A 45 -13.82 18.49 22.66
N ALA A 46 -13.28 19.18 23.66
CA ALA A 46 -12.54 18.52 24.73
C ALA A 46 -13.48 17.68 25.61
N THR A 47 -13.25 16.37 25.71
CA THR A 47 -14.08 15.43 26.52
C THR A 47 -13.89 15.61 28.03
N GLY A 48 -12.84 16.33 28.44
CA GLY A 48 -12.42 16.49 29.83
C GLY A 48 -11.75 15.24 30.42
N GLY A 49 -11.73 14.10 29.73
CA GLY A 49 -11.11 12.85 30.17
C GLY A 49 -10.87 11.83 29.04
N ASP A 50 -10.00 10.85 29.29
CA ASP A 50 -9.58 9.86 28.28
C ASP A 50 -10.49 8.60 28.25
N ASN A 51 -11.69 8.73 28.81
CA ASN A 51 -12.72 7.69 28.93
C ASN A 51 -12.30 6.43 29.72
N SER A 52 -11.14 6.42 30.41
CA SER A 52 -10.78 5.33 31.33
C SER A 52 -11.73 5.27 32.54
N ALA A 53 -11.78 4.14 33.24
CA ALA A 53 -12.68 3.98 34.38
C ALA A 53 -12.38 4.96 35.54
N GLU A 54 -11.13 5.40 35.67
CA GLU A 54 -10.66 6.36 36.66
C GLU A 54 -10.69 7.81 36.15
N TYR A 55 -10.75 8.02 34.83
CA TYR A 55 -10.75 9.35 34.21
C TYR A 55 -11.77 9.50 33.05
N PRO A 56 -13.08 9.30 33.31
CA PRO A 56 -14.08 9.05 32.28
C PRO A 56 -14.50 10.27 31.42
N GLY A 57 -14.19 11.50 31.86
CA GLY A 57 -14.62 12.74 31.20
C GLY A 57 -16.07 13.15 31.50
N ASP A 58 -16.49 14.26 30.89
CA ASP A 58 -17.85 14.84 31.00
C ASP A 58 -18.80 14.33 29.88
N GLY A 59 -18.25 13.70 28.84
CA GLY A 59 -18.98 13.12 27.71
C GLY A 59 -18.07 12.81 26.53
N GLY A 60 -18.63 12.24 25.46
CA GLY A 60 -17.90 11.95 24.22
C GLY A 60 -17.01 10.70 24.26
N ILE A 61 -16.27 10.47 23.16
CA ILE A 61 -15.25 9.44 23.01
C ILE A 61 -13.97 10.11 22.49
N SER A 62 -12.97 10.20 23.37
CA SER A 62 -11.68 10.81 23.08
C SER A 62 -10.87 10.04 22.04
N ARG A 63 -10.10 10.78 21.25
CA ARG A 63 -9.14 10.23 20.28
C ARG A 63 -8.21 9.20 20.92
N LEU A 64 -7.68 9.48 22.12
CA LEU A 64 -6.82 8.57 22.86
C LEU A 64 -7.50 7.24 23.21
N TYR A 65 -8.79 7.26 23.60
CA TYR A 65 -9.54 6.05 23.91
C TYR A 65 -9.69 5.13 22.69
N VAL A 66 -10.05 5.69 21.54
CA VAL A 66 -10.16 4.94 20.27
C VAL A 66 -8.81 4.36 19.87
N ALA A 67 -7.75 5.18 19.92
CA ALA A 67 -6.39 4.78 19.59
C ALA A 67 -5.90 3.60 20.45
N LYS A 68 -6.08 3.68 21.77
CA LYS A 68 -5.77 2.58 22.71
C LYS A 68 -6.45 1.27 22.30
N ASN A 69 -7.75 1.30 22.00
CA ASN A 69 -8.50 0.09 21.63
C ASN A 69 -7.94 -0.58 20.36
N VAL A 70 -7.63 0.20 19.32
CA VAL A 70 -7.09 -0.34 18.07
C VAL A 70 -5.69 -0.91 18.27
N ILE A 71 -4.77 -0.12 18.81
CA ILE A 71 -3.36 -0.52 19.00
C ILE A 71 -3.26 -1.72 19.94
N ARG A 72 -4.04 -1.74 21.03
CA ARG A 72 -4.13 -2.88 21.95
C ARG A 72 -4.58 -4.14 21.22
N GLY A 73 -5.66 -4.08 20.45
CA GLY A 73 -6.18 -5.26 19.72
C GLY A 73 -5.16 -5.82 18.72
N ILE A 74 -4.39 -4.95 18.08
CA ILE A 74 -3.35 -5.34 17.12
C ILE A 74 -2.13 -5.95 17.81
N VAL A 75 -1.69 -5.41 18.95
CA VAL A 75 -0.61 -6.00 19.77
C VAL A 75 -1.05 -7.33 20.43
N GLU A 76 -2.35 -7.53 20.68
CA GLU A 76 -2.90 -8.82 21.12
C GLU A 76 -2.92 -9.89 20.01
N THR A 77 -2.94 -9.52 18.72
CA THR A 77 -3.00 -10.48 17.60
C THR A 77 -1.70 -10.65 16.80
N THR A 78 -0.81 -9.65 16.80
CA THR A 78 0.38 -9.63 15.94
C THR A 78 1.60 -10.21 16.67
N SER A 79 1.94 -11.47 16.38
CA SER A 79 3.08 -12.16 17.01
C SER A 79 4.38 -12.13 16.19
N GLU A 80 4.35 -11.71 14.93
CA GLU A 80 5.51 -11.71 14.01
C GLU A 80 6.46 -10.52 14.20
N VAL A 81 6.01 -9.47 14.91
CA VAL A 81 6.77 -8.24 15.19
C VAL A 81 7.32 -8.21 16.63
N GLU A 82 8.47 -7.58 16.86
CA GLU A 82 8.91 -7.14 18.20
C GLU A 82 8.55 -5.67 18.39
N PHE A 83 7.60 -5.36 19.28
CA PHE A 83 7.14 -3.98 19.53
C PHE A 83 7.94 -3.29 20.65
N SER A 84 7.93 -1.95 20.64
CA SER A 84 8.36 -1.09 21.73
C SER A 84 7.40 0.10 21.86
N LEU A 85 7.13 0.58 23.06
CA LEU A 85 6.21 1.70 23.33
C LEU A 85 6.95 2.94 23.84
N MET A 86 6.73 4.05 23.14
CA MET A 86 7.15 5.40 23.51
C MET A 86 5.94 6.35 23.45
N ARG A 87 5.93 7.38 24.28
CA ARG A 87 4.99 8.50 24.27
C ARG A 87 5.72 9.83 24.14
N TYR A 88 4.99 10.94 24.04
CA TYR A 88 5.61 12.26 24.21
C TYR A 88 6.14 12.46 25.65
N PRO A 89 7.23 13.23 25.87
CA PRO A 89 7.79 13.50 27.20
C PRO A 89 6.76 14.00 28.23
N GLN A 90 6.45 13.17 29.23
CA GLN A 90 5.54 13.51 30.34
C GLN A 90 6.16 13.21 31.70
N ARG A 91 6.17 14.19 32.62
CA ARG A 91 6.53 13.96 34.03
C ARG A 91 5.39 13.27 34.75
N GLU A 92 5.70 12.24 35.54
CA GLU A 92 4.76 11.58 36.45
C GLU A 92 4.75 12.24 37.83
N GLY A 93 3.56 12.44 38.42
CA GLY A 93 3.36 13.12 39.69
C GLY A 93 2.16 12.58 40.48
N LEU A 94 1.98 13.04 41.71
CA LEU A 94 0.90 12.56 42.60
C LEU A 94 -0.31 13.50 42.58
N GLY A 95 -1.44 13.02 42.05
CA GLY A 95 -2.72 13.73 42.08
C GLY A 95 -3.59 13.46 40.86
N ILE A 96 -4.87 13.84 40.94
CA ILE A 96 -5.81 13.75 39.81
C ILE A 96 -5.55 14.93 38.86
N ASN A 97 -5.36 14.67 37.56
CA ASN A 97 -5.43 15.70 36.53
C ASN A 97 -6.89 16.10 36.27
N ASN A 98 -7.11 17.30 35.77
CA ASN A 98 -8.45 17.84 35.49
C ASN A 98 -8.60 18.38 34.06
N GLY A 99 -7.87 17.78 33.11
CA GLY A 99 -8.15 17.82 31.66
C GLY A 99 -8.00 19.16 30.94
N ALA A 100 -7.68 20.24 31.66
CA ALA A 100 -7.60 21.59 31.13
C ALA A 100 -6.56 22.43 31.90
N GLY A 101 -5.29 22.02 31.84
CA GLY A 101 -4.14 22.90 32.03
C GLY A 101 -4.09 23.72 33.33
N ARG A 102 -4.18 23.08 34.50
CA ARG A 102 -3.77 23.66 35.80
C ARG A 102 -3.66 22.59 36.90
N GLY A 103 -2.43 22.15 37.20
CA GLY A 103 -2.16 21.21 38.28
C GLY A 103 -2.67 21.71 39.64
N ALA A 104 -3.79 21.16 40.11
CA ALA A 104 -4.38 21.42 41.41
C ALA A 104 -4.03 20.28 42.38
N LEU A 105 -3.17 20.55 43.36
CA LEU A 105 -2.74 19.57 44.39
C LEU A 105 -3.85 19.32 45.44
N THR A 106 -5.03 18.92 44.99
CA THR A 106 -6.21 18.63 45.80
C THR A 106 -6.77 17.26 45.42
N GLY A 107 -6.19 16.20 45.99
CA GLY A 107 -6.71 14.84 45.85
C GLY A 107 -8.14 14.73 46.40
N TYR A 108 -8.99 13.97 45.71
CA TYR A 108 -10.35 13.71 46.15
C TYR A 108 -10.38 12.63 47.24
N ASP A 109 -10.62 13.04 48.49
CA ASP A 109 -10.94 12.11 49.60
C ASP A 109 -12.23 11.32 49.26
N GLY A 110 -12.07 10.10 48.73
CA GLY A 110 -13.22 9.25 48.39
C GLY A 110 -12.89 7.97 47.63
N LEU A 111 -11.88 7.99 46.76
CA LEU A 111 -11.37 6.80 46.08
C LEU A 111 -10.21 6.17 46.90
N GLY A 112 -10.13 4.85 46.91
CA GLY A 112 -9.10 4.12 47.67
C GLY A 112 -7.74 4.01 46.96
N GLU A 113 -7.60 4.70 45.83
CA GLU A 113 -6.56 4.53 44.82
C GLU A 113 -6.13 5.91 44.34
N ASN A 114 -4.83 6.07 44.07
CA ASN A 114 -4.20 7.36 43.75
C ASN A 114 -3.78 7.30 42.27
N PRO A 115 -4.58 7.82 41.32
CA PRO A 115 -4.16 7.89 39.92
C PRO A 115 -2.96 8.84 39.77
N LEU A 116 -2.23 8.72 38.67
CA LEU A 116 -1.08 9.57 38.42
C LEU A 116 -1.52 10.90 37.80
N ASN A 117 -0.80 11.94 38.20
CA ASN A 117 -0.74 13.18 37.46
C ASN A 117 0.32 13.00 36.37
N TYR A 118 0.01 13.44 35.15
CA TYR A 118 0.99 13.54 34.08
C TYR A 118 1.09 15.02 33.68
N ALA A 119 2.25 15.46 33.22
CA ALA A 119 2.39 16.80 32.64
C ALA A 119 3.35 16.70 31.46
N GLY A 120 2.89 17.03 30.25
CA GLY A 120 3.71 17.02 29.03
C GLY A 120 4.68 18.21 28.96
N TYR A 121 5.87 17.99 28.39
CA TYR A 121 6.94 18.97 28.24
C TYR A 121 7.45 19.03 26.81
N CYS A 122 8.06 20.16 26.47
CA CYS A 122 8.73 20.38 25.19
C CYS A 122 10.17 19.84 25.12
N ASP A 123 10.69 19.33 26.24
CA ASP A 123 12.01 18.74 26.36
C ASP A 123 11.94 17.33 26.95
N GLY A 124 12.84 16.45 26.52
CA GLY A 124 13.09 15.15 27.13
C GLY A 124 14.06 15.21 28.31
N GLN A 125 14.62 16.38 28.62
CA GLN A 125 15.56 16.58 29.74
C GLN A 125 14.83 16.90 31.04
N VAL A 126 13.95 15.98 31.40
CA VAL A 126 13.30 15.89 32.72
C VAL A 126 14.36 15.55 33.79
N TYR A 127 15.10 16.57 34.23
CA TYR A 127 15.98 16.46 35.38
C TYR A 127 15.16 16.19 36.65
N GLU A 128 15.41 15.04 37.28
CA GLU A 128 15.81 14.92 38.69
C GLU A 128 16.79 13.74 38.92
N GLU A 129 16.65 12.59 38.22
CA GLU A 129 17.58 11.45 38.32
C GLU A 129 18.23 11.03 36.97
N PRO A 130 19.55 10.71 36.92
CA PRO A 130 20.19 10.22 35.71
C PRO A 130 19.75 8.79 35.36
N GLY A 131 19.08 8.63 34.22
CA GLY A 131 18.76 7.31 33.63
C GLY A 131 17.29 7.04 33.36
N PHE A 132 16.38 7.94 33.73
CA PHE A 132 14.95 7.83 33.39
C PHE A 132 14.61 8.69 32.17
N ASN A 133 14.36 8.04 31.03
CA ASN A 133 13.70 8.67 29.89
C ASN A 133 12.18 8.54 30.06
N PHE A 134 11.48 9.66 30.20
CA PHE A 134 10.04 9.70 30.49
C PHE A 134 9.15 9.48 29.25
N ALA A 135 9.74 9.50 28.05
CA ALA A 135 9.09 9.16 26.79
C ALA A 135 9.05 7.64 26.55
N LEU A 136 10.16 6.92 26.77
CA LEU A 136 10.25 5.47 26.54
C LEU A 136 9.60 4.69 27.69
N LEU A 137 8.52 3.95 27.40
CA LEU A 137 7.73 3.25 28.42
C LEU A 137 8.03 1.75 28.48
N VAL A 138 8.17 1.11 27.31
CA VAL A 138 8.48 -0.32 27.19
C VAL A 138 9.52 -0.51 26.07
N PRO A 139 10.77 -0.89 26.38
CA PRO A 139 11.77 -1.19 25.36
C PRO A 139 11.49 -2.54 24.68
N PHE A 140 12.09 -2.75 23.50
CA PHE A 140 12.17 -4.03 22.79
C PHE A 140 12.75 -5.09 23.74
N ALA A 141 11.97 -6.14 23.98
CA ALA A 141 12.38 -7.34 24.67
C ALA A 141 11.40 -8.48 24.32
N ALA A 142 11.85 -9.73 24.43
CA ALA A 142 10.96 -10.89 24.33
C ALA A 142 9.85 -10.84 25.40
N ASP A 143 8.64 -11.26 25.01
CA ASP A 143 7.44 -11.34 25.84
C ASP A 143 7.01 -9.98 26.48
N ASN A 144 7.37 -8.85 25.85
CA ASN A 144 7.10 -7.50 26.37
C ASN A 144 5.67 -6.99 26.10
N GLU A 145 4.87 -7.71 25.29
CA GLU A 145 3.56 -7.28 24.82
C GLU A 145 2.62 -7.03 26.01
N ASN A 146 2.69 -7.91 27.02
CA ASN A 146 1.94 -7.76 28.28
C ASN A 146 2.24 -6.44 29.02
N GLN A 147 3.44 -5.87 28.86
CA GLN A 147 3.79 -4.57 29.43
C GLN A 147 3.23 -3.44 28.56
N ILE A 148 3.29 -3.56 27.23
CA ILE A 148 2.70 -2.59 26.28
C ILE A 148 1.18 -2.49 26.50
N LEU A 149 0.51 -3.64 26.59
CA LEU A 149 -0.94 -3.74 26.83
C LEU A 149 -1.36 -3.15 28.19
N SER A 150 -0.51 -3.24 29.23
CA SER A 150 -0.79 -2.67 30.55
C SER A 150 -0.82 -1.13 30.59
N TRP A 151 -0.32 -0.45 29.55
CA TRP A 151 -0.42 1.01 29.40
C TRP A 151 -1.69 1.48 28.66
N MET A 152 -2.48 0.52 28.16
CA MET A 152 -3.63 0.75 27.25
C MET A 152 -4.81 -0.16 27.61
N ASP A 153 -4.97 -0.52 28.89
CA ASP A 153 -6.07 -1.39 29.36
C ASP A 153 -7.27 -0.62 29.94
N HIS A 154 -7.17 0.71 29.95
CA HIS A 154 -8.13 1.69 30.47
C HIS A 154 -8.31 1.64 32.00
N ARG A 155 -7.32 1.14 32.74
CA ARG A 155 -7.35 1.01 34.22
C ARG A 155 -6.05 1.42 34.90
N GLU A 156 -6.02 2.60 35.50
CA GLU A 156 -4.87 3.04 36.27
C GLU A 156 -4.90 2.55 37.73
N ASN A 157 -3.83 1.88 38.17
CA ASN A 157 -3.70 1.34 39.54
C ASN A 157 -2.28 1.56 40.07
N TYR A 158 -1.85 2.81 40.17
CA TYR A 158 -0.47 3.14 40.54
C TYR A 158 -0.12 2.63 41.95
N PRO A 159 1.06 2.01 42.18
CA PRO A 159 2.21 1.85 41.28
C PRO A 159 2.27 0.48 40.55
N ARG A 160 1.13 -0.19 40.32
CA ARG A 160 1.07 -1.53 39.70
C ARG A 160 0.65 -1.49 38.23
N ASN A 161 -0.31 -0.64 37.88
CA ASN A 161 -0.70 -0.31 36.51
C ASN A 161 -0.54 1.20 36.33
N ARG A 162 -0.09 1.63 35.15
CA ARG A 162 -0.01 3.03 34.69
C ARG A 162 -0.59 3.07 33.29
N GLU A 163 -1.25 4.15 32.92
CA GLU A 163 -2.07 4.25 31.71
C GLU A 163 -1.63 5.47 30.89
N LEU A 164 -1.62 5.40 29.55
CA LEU A 164 -1.34 6.58 28.71
C LEU A 164 -2.40 7.67 28.96
N ARG A 165 -2.01 8.94 29.11
CA ARG A 165 -2.93 10.07 29.30
C ARG A 165 -2.63 11.20 28.31
N ALA A 166 -3.68 11.82 27.76
CA ALA A 166 -3.57 13.00 26.90
C ALA A 166 -3.38 14.27 27.75
N GLU A 167 -2.17 14.81 27.80
CA GLU A 167 -1.84 16.04 28.55
C GLU A 167 -0.53 16.67 28.06
N GLY A 168 -0.58 17.98 27.79
CA GLY A 168 0.57 18.79 27.38
C GLY A 168 0.65 19.08 25.87
N PRO A 169 1.82 19.51 25.36
CA PRO A 169 2.02 19.90 23.97
C PRO A 169 2.34 18.70 23.07
N THR A 170 2.65 18.98 21.80
CA THR A 170 2.94 18.02 20.72
C THR A 170 4.41 18.14 20.28
N PRO A 171 5.39 17.63 21.06
CA PRO A 171 6.83 17.74 20.80
C PRO A 171 7.33 16.65 19.84
N LEU A 172 6.94 16.74 18.57
CA LEU A 172 7.31 15.77 17.54
C LEU A 172 8.83 15.68 17.34
N ALA A 173 9.52 16.82 17.22
CA ALA A 173 10.96 16.87 16.96
C ALA A 173 11.75 16.22 18.11
N GLU A 174 11.44 16.60 19.36
CA GLU A 174 12.12 16.02 20.52
C GLU A 174 11.80 14.53 20.70
N THR A 175 10.58 14.09 20.39
CA THR A 175 10.22 12.66 20.50
C THR A 175 10.90 11.82 19.43
N LEU A 176 10.96 12.30 18.17
CA LEU A 176 11.72 11.63 17.11
C LEU A 176 13.23 11.61 17.41
N ARG A 177 13.78 12.68 18.00
CA ARG A 177 15.17 12.71 18.49
C ARG A 177 15.41 11.63 19.56
N LEU A 178 14.48 11.45 20.50
CA LEU A 178 14.55 10.39 21.52
C LEU A 178 14.41 8.99 20.89
N GLY A 179 13.58 8.83 19.86
CA GLY A 179 13.49 7.62 19.05
C GLY A 179 14.80 7.28 18.35
N TYR A 180 15.46 8.27 17.73
CA TYR A 180 16.79 8.14 17.13
C TYR A 180 17.84 7.72 18.17
N GLU A 181 17.89 8.36 19.35
CA GLU A 181 18.82 7.96 20.41
C GLU A 181 18.58 6.53 20.90
N TYR A 182 17.32 6.11 20.96
CA TYR A 182 16.94 4.75 21.34
C TYR A 182 17.39 3.72 20.29
N PHE A 183 17.05 3.90 19.01
CA PHE A 183 17.50 2.99 17.93
C PHE A 183 19.03 2.93 17.83
N ARG A 184 19.72 4.07 17.93
CA ARG A 184 21.18 4.18 17.95
C ARG A 184 21.84 3.32 19.04
N ASP A 185 21.14 3.08 20.15
CA ASP A 185 21.65 2.30 21.28
C ASP A 185 21.14 0.83 21.26
N VAL A 186 19.96 0.56 20.69
CA VAL A 186 19.44 -0.79 20.39
C VAL A 186 20.27 -1.49 19.31
N LEU A 187 20.50 -0.84 18.18
CA LEU A 187 21.17 -1.41 17.00
C LEU A 187 22.64 -1.80 17.27
N ARG A 188 23.29 -1.18 18.26
CA ARG A 188 24.65 -1.56 18.73
C ARG A 188 24.74 -2.96 19.32
N GLY A 189 23.63 -3.46 19.87
CA GLY A 189 23.57 -4.77 20.50
C GLY A 189 22.96 -5.85 19.61
N ASP A 190 22.57 -5.52 18.37
CA ASP A 190 21.75 -6.40 17.54
C ASP A 190 22.60 -7.46 16.81
N PRO A 191 22.46 -8.77 17.11
CA PRO A 191 23.17 -9.82 16.38
C PRO A 191 22.73 -9.93 14.91
N ALA A 192 21.52 -9.45 14.58
CA ALA A 192 20.93 -9.49 13.25
C ALA A 192 20.98 -8.12 12.54
N LEU A 193 21.79 -7.18 13.03
CA LEU A 193 21.85 -5.77 12.60
C LEU A 193 21.72 -5.55 11.08
N ARG A 194 22.41 -6.37 10.29
CA ARG A 194 22.48 -6.22 8.83
C ARG A 194 21.10 -6.43 8.20
N CYS A 195 20.50 -7.60 8.43
CA CYS A 195 19.18 -7.96 7.92
C CYS A 195 18.08 -7.13 8.61
N ARG A 196 17.79 -7.44 9.90
CA ARG A 196 16.56 -7.02 10.61
C ARG A 196 16.05 -5.63 10.20
N GLN A 197 14.80 -5.60 9.73
CA GLN A 197 14.08 -4.37 9.43
C GLN A 197 13.64 -3.67 10.73
N ASN A 198 13.73 -2.34 10.76
CA ASN A 198 13.43 -1.51 11.92
C ASN A 198 12.57 -0.33 11.49
N PHE A 199 11.55 0.01 12.29
CA PHE A 199 10.54 1.00 11.93
C PHE A 199 10.09 1.83 13.14
N VAL A 200 9.66 3.06 12.86
CA VAL A 200 8.85 3.88 13.74
C VAL A 200 7.43 3.93 13.18
N ILE A 201 6.42 3.78 14.02
CA ILE A 201 5.06 4.26 13.74
C ILE A 201 4.80 5.45 14.64
N LEU A 202 4.80 6.64 14.05
CA LEU A 202 4.36 7.88 14.67
C LEU A 202 2.83 7.99 14.48
N PHE A 203 2.10 7.91 15.59
CA PHE A 203 0.66 8.09 15.61
C PHE A 203 0.34 9.42 16.30
N THR A 204 -0.30 10.37 15.60
CA THR A 204 -0.53 11.76 16.09
C THR A 204 -1.77 12.44 15.50
N ASP A 205 -2.35 13.39 16.24
CA ASP A 205 -3.50 14.20 15.83
C ASP A 205 -3.19 15.69 15.54
N GLY A 206 -1.92 16.10 15.57
CA GLY A 206 -1.53 17.49 15.42
C GLY A 206 -0.13 17.73 14.85
N ALA A 207 0.18 19.00 14.60
CA ALA A 207 1.51 19.45 14.21
C ALA A 207 2.39 19.80 15.43
N GLU A 208 3.69 19.97 15.19
CA GLU A 208 4.68 20.38 16.19
C GLU A 208 4.31 21.72 16.84
N SER A 209 4.22 21.76 18.18
CA SER A 209 3.75 22.93 18.94
C SER A 209 4.73 23.42 20.02
N CYS A 210 5.89 22.80 20.14
CA CYS A 210 6.98 23.18 21.02
C CYS A 210 8.08 23.97 20.30
N VAL A 211 8.39 23.61 19.05
CA VAL A 211 9.25 24.42 18.17
C VAL A 211 8.41 25.54 17.53
N ARG A 212 8.94 26.77 17.51
CA ARG A 212 8.20 27.96 17.05
C ARG A 212 8.76 28.58 15.78
N ASP A 213 10.09 28.59 15.65
CA ASP A 213 10.78 29.39 14.63
C ASP A 213 10.85 28.63 13.29
N ASP A 214 11.07 27.31 13.33
CA ASP A 214 10.82 26.39 12.22
C ASP A 214 10.42 25.00 12.73
N PRO A 215 9.10 24.73 12.93
CA PRO A 215 8.62 23.42 13.35
C PRO A 215 8.79 22.34 12.28
N ALA A 216 8.85 22.69 11.00
CA ALA A 216 8.95 21.71 9.92
C ALA A 216 10.36 21.14 9.82
N SER A 217 11.38 21.99 9.62
CA SER A 217 12.77 21.52 9.50
C SER A 217 13.26 20.85 10.79
N ALA A 218 12.80 21.31 11.96
CA ALA A 218 13.15 20.68 13.24
C ALA A 218 12.66 19.23 13.34
N VAL A 219 11.43 18.94 12.89
CA VAL A 219 10.87 17.58 12.85
C VAL A 219 11.54 16.75 11.75
N LEU A 220 11.56 17.26 10.52
CA LEU A 220 12.09 16.55 9.35
C LEU A 220 13.57 16.17 9.52
N ALA A 221 14.38 17.02 10.17
CA ALA A 221 15.78 16.69 10.46
C ALA A 221 15.96 15.49 11.42
N GLN A 222 14.99 15.21 12.30
CA GLN A 222 15.02 14.00 13.14
C GLN A 222 14.48 12.78 12.40
N THR A 223 13.51 12.96 11.49
CA THR A 223 13.07 11.93 10.56
C THR A 223 14.21 11.48 9.64
N MET A 224 14.94 12.42 9.04
CA MET A 224 16.17 12.14 8.27
C MET A 224 17.21 11.38 9.09
N ALA A 225 17.37 11.70 10.38
CA ALA A 225 18.31 11.01 11.25
C ALA A 225 17.92 9.53 11.49
N LEU A 226 16.62 9.22 11.53
CA LEU A 226 16.11 7.85 11.60
C LEU A 226 16.34 7.06 10.29
N ARG A 227 16.26 7.70 9.12
CA ARG A 227 16.65 7.07 7.84
C ARG A 227 18.15 6.70 7.73
N ALA A 228 19.00 7.13 8.67
CA ALA A 228 20.44 6.92 8.64
C ALA A 228 21.07 6.69 10.04
N VAL A 229 20.52 5.76 10.82
CA VAL A 229 21.03 5.45 12.17
C VAL A 229 22.40 4.76 12.11
N ARG A 230 23.44 5.56 12.30
CA ARG A 230 24.84 5.15 12.26
C ARG A 230 25.29 4.38 13.51
N THR A 231 25.58 3.09 13.36
CA THR A 231 26.00 2.20 14.46
C THR A 231 27.26 1.38 14.10
N PRO A 232 28.16 1.07 15.05
CA PRO A 232 29.20 0.05 14.88
C PRO A 232 28.63 -1.32 14.51
N ASP A 233 29.26 -2.00 13.55
CA ASP A 233 28.90 -3.36 13.13
C ASP A 233 29.49 -4.41 14.08
N PRO A 234 28.66 -5.22 14.79
CA PRO A 234 29.15 -6.25 15.71
C PRO A 234 29.88 -7.40 15.00
N ALA A 235 29.68 -7.59 13.69
CA ALA A 235 30.45 -8.55 12.88
C ALA A 235 31.86 -8.04 12.52
N GLY A 236 32.17 -6.76 12.77
CA GLY A 236 33.50 -6.18 12.59
C GLY A 236 33.77 -5.53 11.23
N GLY A 237 32.76 -4.96 10.58
CA GLY A 237 32.89 -4.23 9.31
C GLY A 237 33.28 -2.74 9.41
N GLY A 238 33.08 -2.10 10.56
CA GLY A 238 33.21 -0.64 10.73
C GLY A 238 31.96 -0.06 11.38
N ASN A 239 31.41 1.02 10.82
CA ASN A 239 30.03 1.44 11.09
C ASN A 239 29.15 1.05 9.90
N VAL A 240 27.93 0.59 10.20
CA VAL A 240 26.82 0.47 9.26
C VAL A 240 25.83 1.58 9.57
N ASP A 241 25.27 2.20 8.54
CA ASP A 241 24.18 3.15 8.66
C ASP A 241 22.90 2.34 8.35
N LYS A 242 21.98 2.19 9.33
CA LYS A 242 20.71 1.47 9.13
C LYS A 242 19.59 2.47 8.89
N ASP A 243 18.75 2.11 7.92
CA ASP A 243 17.47 2.75 7.69
C ASP A 243 16.46 2.33 8.77
N VAL A 244 15.76 3.31 9.35
CA VAL A 244 14.59 3.13 10.20
C VAL A 244 13.47 3.97 9.60
N ARG A 245 12.58 3.33 8.81
CA ARG A 245 11.48 4.04 8.15
C ARG A 245 10.51 4.61 9.19
N VAL A 246 9.91 5.77 8.91
CA VAL A 246 9.03 6.48 9.85
C VAL A 246 7.62 6.58 9.27
N PHE A 247 6.82 5.54 9.52
CA PHE A 247 5.39 5.54 9.23
C PHE A 247 4.68 6.60 10.06
N VAL A 248 3.75 7.32 9.42
CA VAL A 248 2.97 8.38 10.07
C VAL A 248 1.49 8.09 9.90
N ILE A 249 0.77 8.01 11.02
CA ILE A 249 -0.69 7.92 11.05
C ILE A 249 -1.23 9.27 11.53
N ALA A 250 -1.88 9.98 10.63
CA ALA A 250 -2.57 11.25 10.84
C ALA A 250 -4.00 10.97 11.32
N PHE A 251 -4.24 11.03 12.63
CA PHE A 251 -5.50 10.64 13.25
C PHE A 251 -6.40 11.83 13.64
N ALA A 252 -7.59 11.96 13.03
CA ALA A 252 -8.53 13.06 13.26
C ALA A 252 -7.90 14.47 13.11
N VAL A 253 -6.92 14.59 12.20
CA VAL A 253 -6.07 15.76 11.96
C VAL A 253 -6.78 16.80 11.08
N GLN A 254 -6.53 18.10 11.31
CA GLN A 254 -7.05 19.18 10.46
C GLN A 254 -6.28 19.28 9.12
N PRO A 255 -6.89 19.73 8.01
CA PRO A 255 -6.28 19.62 6.66
C PRO A 255 -4.93 20.35 6.48
N ASP A 256 -4.67 21.39 7.27
CA ASP A 256 -3.41 22.12 7.33
C ASP A 256 -2.31 21.34 8.08
N HIS A 257 -2.64 20.76 9.23
CA HIS A 257 -1.76 19.84 9.95
C HIS A 257 -1.50 18.54 9.15
N ALA A 258 -2.44 18.08 8.33
CA ALA A 258 -2.27 16.86 7.52
C ALA A 258 -1.11 17.02 6.52
N ALA A 259 -1.01 18.17 5.83
CA ALA A 259 0.07 18.45 4.88
C ALA A 259 1.47 18.50 5.54
N PHE A 260 1.53 18.86 6.84
CA PHE A 260 2.75 18.79 7.66
C PHE A 260 3.15 17.33 7.94
N LEU A 261 2.19 16.50 8.37
CA LEU A 261 2.40 15.07 8.61
C LEU A 261 2.76 14.29 7.34
N ASP A 262 2.20 14.66 6.18
CA ASP A 262 2.59 14.13 4.87
C ASP A 262 4.08 14.38 4.58
N GLY A 263 4.63 15.52 5.03
CA GLY A 263 6.06 15.82 4.94
C GLY A 263 6.90 14.85 5.77
N ILE A 264 6.45 14.55 6.99
CA ILE A 264 7.10 13.56 7.87
C ILE A 264 7.05 12.17 7.23
N ALA A 265 5.97 11.77 6.56
CA ALA A 265 5.88 10.48 5.88
C ALA A 265 6.80 10.40 4.64
N ARG A 266 6.94 11.48 3.86
CA ARG A 266 7.84 11.52 2.70
C ARG A 266 9.30 11.42 3.12
N GLU A 267 9.71 12.22 4.12
CA GLU A 267 11.06 12.17 4.70
C GLU A 267 11.30 10.89 5.52
N GLY A 268 10.24 10.34 6.09
CA GLY A 268 10.19 9.03 6.73
C GLY A 268 10.28 7.88 5.74
N GLY A 269 10.21 8.17 4.43
CA GLY A 269 10.25 7.26 3.30
C GLY A 269 9.20 6.14 3.38
N THR A 270 7.98 6.51 3.76
CA THR A 270 6.77 5.67 3.85
C THR A 270 5.52 6.44 3.41
N ALA A 271 5.67 7.54 2.67
CA ALA A 271 4.53 8.24 2.10
C ALA A 271 3.93 7.42 0.96
N VAL A 272 2.61 7.37 0.88
CA VAL A 272 1.89 6.54 -0.11
C VAL A 272 0.99 7.36 -1.02
N ASP A 273 0.83 6.87 -2.24
CA ASP A 273 -0.08 7.39 -3.25
C ASP A 273 -1.55 6.95 -2.99
N ARG A 274 -2.45 7.23 -3.95
CA ARG A 274 -3.87 6.83 -3.84
C ARG A 274 -4.09 5.32 -3.91
N ASN A 275 -3.18 4.58 -4.52
CA ASN A 275 -3.23 3.13 -4.66
C ASN A 275 -2.57 2.40 -3.47
N GLY A 276 -1.88 3.12 -2.59
CA GLY A 276 -1.13 2.57 -1.47
C GLY A 276 0.31 2.18 -1.80
N GLN A 277 0.84 2.63 -2.94
CA GLN A 277 2.25 2.44 -3.33
C GLN A 277 3.11 3.59 -2.78
N ILE A 278 4.38 3.31 -2.48
CA ILE A 278 5.29 4.33 -1.91
C ILE A 278 5.57 5.43 -2.96
N ASP A 279 5.23 6.67 -2.62
CA ASP A 279 5.50 7.88 -3.39
C ASP A 279 6.11 8.94 -2.47
N LEU A 280 7.41 9.21 -2.65
CA LEU A 280 8.15 10.18 -1.83
C LEU A 280 8.13 11.60 -2.40
N ASP A 281 7.62 11.80 -3.61
CA ASP A 281 7.50 13.12 -4.25
C ASP A 281 6.13 13.76 -3.94
N THR A 282 5.03 13.01 -4.08
CA THR A 282 3.65 13.52 -3.89
C THR A 282 2.76 12.73 -2.94
N GLY A 283 3.26 11.62 -2.39
CA GLY A 283 2.52 10.76 -1.47
C GLY A 283 2.27 11.40 -0.10
N ARG A 284 1.47 10.70 0.70
CA ARG A 284 0.86 11.20 1.95
C ARG A 284 1.10 10.27 3.14
N ALA A 285 0.88 10.81 4.34
CA ALA A 285 0.73 10.01 5.54
C ALA A 285 -0.56 9.18 5.51
N TYR A 286 -0.63 8.12 6.32
CA TYR A 286 -1.84 7.32 6.45
C TYR A 286 -2.87 8.11 7.27
N SER A 287 -3.96 8.55 6.65
CA SER A 287 -5.02 9.31 7.33
C SER A 287 -6.11 8.42 7.90
N ALA A 288 -6.54 8.69 9.13
CA ALA A 288 -7.66 7.99 9.78
C ALA A 288 -8.55 8.97 10.54
N ALA A 289 -9.86 8.97 10.27
CA ALA A 289 -10.82 9.81 10.99
C ALA A 289 -11.47 9.09 12.19
N ASP A 290 -11.58 7.77 12.14
CA ASP A 290 -12.32 6.93 13.08
C ASP A 290 -11.56 5.62 13.44
N GLU A 291 -12.22 4.72 14.18
CA GLU A 291 -11.66 3.42 14.55
C GLU A 291 -11.40 2.50 13.33
N ALA A 292 -12.24 2.57 12.30
CA ALA A 292 -12.14 1.70 11.13
C ALA A 292 -10.99 2.12 10.20
N GLY A 293 -10.88 3.43 9.93
CA GLY A 293 -9.75 4.03 9.23
C GLY A 293 -8.44 3.80 9.97
N LEU A 294 -8.43 3.86 11.31
CA LEU A 294 -7.23 3.59 12.10
C LEU A 294 -6.80 2.12 12.03
N ARG A 295 -7.76 1.18 12.10
CA ARG A 295 -7.50 -0.25 11.87
C ARG A 295 -6.91 -0.51 10.48
N LEU A 296 -7.46 0.14 9.44
CA LEU A 296 -7.02 -0.01 8.05
C LEU A 296 -5.64 0.63 7.78
N ALA A 297 -5.37 1.80 8.36
CA ALA A 297 -4.06 2.44 8.30
C ALA A 297 -2.98 1.53 8.89
N PHE A 298 -3.23 0.99 10.09
CA PHE A 298 -2.26 0.16 10.79
C PHE A 298 -2.08 -1.23 10.15
N SER A 299 -3.14 -1.85 9.61
CA SER A 299 -3.00 -3.13 8.91
C SER A 299 -2.20 -3.02 7.61
N ARG A 300 -2.34 -1.91 6.87
CA ARG A 300 -1.49 -1.60 5.70
C ARG A 300 -0.02 -1.42 6.10
N ILE A 301 0.23 -0.68 7.19
CA ILE A 301 1.59 -0.48 7.70
C ILE A 301 2.22 -1.82 8.14
N LEU A 302 1.46 -2.72 8.79
CA LEU A 302 1.97 -4.05 9.13
C LEU A 302 2.28 -4.90 7.90
N ALA A 303 1.51 -4.79 6.82
CA ALA A 303 1.79 -5.49 5.56
C ALA A 303 3.03 -4.96 4.82
N GLU A 304 3.55 -3.77 5.17
CA GLU A 304 4.81 -3.21 4.64
C GLU A 304 5.99 -3.37 5.63
N ALA A 305 5.68 -3.52 6.93
CA ALA A 305 6.66 -3.67 8.02
C ALA A 305 6.95 -5.13 8.40
N ILE A 306 6.11 -6.07 7.95
CA ILE A 306 6.45 -7.50 7.83
C ILE A 306 6.99 -7.67 6.42
N PRO A 307 8.32 -7.71 6.21
CA PRO A 307 8.89 -8.04 4.90
C PRO A 307 8.40 -9.40 4.39
N THR A 308 8.37 -9.52 3.07
CA THR A 308 8.26 -10.77 2.32
C THR A 308 9.43 -10.80 1.35
N GLU A 309 10.07 -11.95 1.17
CA GLU A 309 11.19 -12.10 0.22
C GLU A 309 10.88 -11.50 -1.15
N ILE A 310 11.85 -10.75 -1.68
CA ILE A 310 11.87 -10.27 -3.05
C ILE A 310 13.06 -10.92 -3.75
N CYS A 311 12.85 -11.41 -4.97
CA CYS A 311 13.86 -11.99 -5.83
C CYS A 311 14.98 -10.96 -6.17
N ASP A 312 16.01 -10.88 -5.33
CA ASP A 312 17.12 -9.93 -5.42
C ASP A 312 18.47 -10.49 -4.90
N GLY A 313 18.45 -11.63 -4.18
CA GLY A 313 19.63 -12.30 -3.63
C GLY A 313 20.01 -11.87 -2.21
N VAL A 314 19.11 -11.19 -1.48
CA VAL A 314 19.22 -10.83 -0.06
C VAL A 314 18.21 -11.62 0.78
N ASP A 315 18.58 -11.88 2.04
CA ASP A 315 17.69 -12.32 3.13
C ASP A 315 16.89 -11.09 3.57
N ASP A 316 15.63 -10.94 3.13
CA ASP A 316 14.84 -9.71 3.27
C ASP A 316 13.94 -9.75 4.53
N ASP A 317 13.42 -10.94 4.85
CA ASP A 317 12.58 -11.27 6.01
C ASP A 317 13.34 -11.71 7.27
N CYS A 318 14.58 -12.19 7.11
CA CYS A 318 15.48 -12.65 8.16
C CYS A 318 15.18 -14.04 8.77
N ASP A 319 14.53 -14.96 8.03
CA ASP A 319 14.54 -16.42 8.28
C ASP A 319 15.98 -16.97 8.33
N GLY A 320 16.90 -16.40 7.54
CA GLY A 320 18.26 -16.90 7.34
C GLY A 320 18.42 -17.77 6.09
N ARG A 321 17.42 -17.74 5.20
CA ARG A 321 17.49 -18.16 3.79
C ARG A 321 17.60 -16.90 2.91
N ILE A 322 17.21 -17.00 1.65
CA ILE A 322 17.39 -16.00 0.59
C ILE A 322 16.35 -16.31 -0.51
N ASP A 323 15.57 -15.32 -0.92
CA ASP A 323 14.56 -15.35 -1.99
C ASP A 323 13.40 -16.35 -1.77
N GLU A 324 13.25 -17.04 -0.64
CA GLU A 324 12.27 -18.15 -0.54
C GLU A 324 10.80 -17.72 -0.63
N GLY A 325 10.04 -18.36 -1.51
CA GLY A 325 8.68 -17.93 -1.86
C GLY A 325 8.64 -16.84 -2.94
N ALA A 326 9.76 -16.15 -3.21
CA ALA A 326 9.96 -15.37 -4.43
C ALA A 326 10.61 -16.20 -5.56
N LEU A 327 11.34 -17.27 -5.21
CA LEU A 327 11.82 -18.28 -6.17
C LEU A 327 10.68 -19.06 -6.82
N ASN A 328 10.89 -19.44 -8.08
CA ASN A 328 9.99 -20.26 -8.88
C ASN A 328 10.18 -21.79 -8.63
N ALA A 329 9.53 -22.62 -9.44
CA ALA A 329 9.59 -24.09 -9.30
C ALA A 329 11.03 -24.64 -9.41
N CYS A 330 11.88 -24.03 -10.23
CA CYS A 330 13.29 -24.39 -10.37
C CYS A 330 14.16 -24.00 -9.17
N GLY A 331 13.65 -23.18 -8.25
CA GLY A 331 14.48 -22.49 -7.27
C GLY A 331 15.30 -21.35 -7.89
N GLU A 332 14.85 -20.79 -9.02
CA GLU A 332 15.45 -19.61 -9.66
C GLU A 332 14.49 -18.40 -9.66
N CYS A 333 15.00 -17.27 -10.16
CA CYS A 333 14.43 -15.94 -9.98
C CYS A 333 13.61 -15.51 -11.20
N GLY A 334 12.29 -15.30 -11.03
CA GLY A 334 11.37 -14.87 -12.09
C GLY A 334 10.46 -15.98 -12.62
N ALA A 335 9.90 -15.83 -13.81
CA ALA A 335 9.11 -16.91 -14.44
C ALA A 335 9.99 -18.14 -14.70
N VAL A 336 9.38 -19.33 -14.70
CA VAL A 336 10.07 -20.54 -15.20
C VAL A 336 10.33 -20.39 -16.72
N PRO A 337 11.43 -20.97 -17.25
CA PRO A 337 11.64 -21.12 -18.68
C PRO A 337 10.46 -21.81 -19.41
N ASP A 338 10.36 -21.60 -20.73
CA ASP A 338 9.64 -22.55 -21.60
C ASP A 338 10.54 -23.80 -21.76
N GLU A 339 9.98 -25.01 -21.64
CA GLU A 339 10.74 -26.27 -21.76
C GLU A 339 11.48 -26.40 -23.11
N GLU A 340 12.79 -26.70 -23.09
CA GLU A 340 13.55 -27.10 -24.28
C GLU A 340 13.83 -28.60 -24.27
N CYS A 341 13.68 -29.28 -25.42
CA CYS A 341 13.99 -30.71 -25.54
C CYS A 341 15.52 -30.95 -25.52
N ASN A 342 16.13 -30.87 -24.34
CA ASN A 342 17.57 -30.88 -24.10
C ASN A 342 18.04 -32.03 -23.17
N GLY A 343 17.10 -32.70 -22.49
CA GLY A 343 17.35 -33.75 -21.50
C GLY A 343 17.43 -33.24 -20.06
N ALA A 344 16.92 -32.04 -19.80
CA ALA A 344 16.72 -31.44 -18.48
C ALA A 344 15.21 -31.29 -18.19
N ASP A 345 14.92 -30.69 -17.05
CA ASP A 345 13.61 -30.30 -16.51
C ASP A 345 13.78 -28.78 -16.40
N ASP A 346 13.45 -28.04 -17.47
CA ASP A 346 13.77 -26.60 -17.60
C ASP A 346 12.64 -25.74 -17.01
N ASP A 347 11.37 -26.16 -17.12
CA ASP A 347 10.21 -25.51 -16.49
C ASP A 347 10.03 -25.92 -15.00
N CYS A 348 10.61 -27.08 -14.64
CA CYS A 348 10.69 -27.62 -13.28
C CYS A 348 9.36 -28.09 -12.65
N ASP A 349 8.39 -28.56 -13.45
CA ASP A 349 7.22 -29.30 -12.94
C ASP A 349 7.59 -30.66 -12.33
N GLY A 350 8.79 -31.17 -12.61
CA GLY A 350 9.33 -32.44 -12.11
C GLY A 350 9.23 -33.61 -13.11
N LEU A 351 8.86 -33.32 -14.36
CA LEU A 351 9.00 -34.19 -15.51
C LEU A 351 10.35 -33.92 -16.21
N THR A 352 10.41 -33.92 -17.54
CA THR A 352 11.62 -33.77 -18.38
C THR A 352 11.17 -33.79 -19.85
N ASP A 353 11.46 -32.77 -20.65
CA ASP A 353 11.12 -32.62 -22.07
C ASP A 353 9.63 -32.93 -22.45
N GLU A 354 8.66 -32.72 -21.57
CA GLU A 354 7.24 -32.94 -21.84
C GLU A 354 6.66 -31.89 -22.80
N GLY A 355 5.68 -32.31 -23.61
CA GLY A 355 5.17 -31.51 -24.74
C GLY A 355 6.17 -31.27 -25.89
N THR A 356 7.49 -31.37 -25.65
CA THR A 356 8.55 -31.11 -26.63
C THR A 356 9.15 -32.39 -27.23
N ARG A 357 9.08 -33.52 -26.53
CA ARG A 357 9.42 -34.86 -27.06
C ARG A 357 8.54 -35.28 -28.24
N ASN A 358 9.17 -36.03 -29.14
CA ASN A 358 8.52 -36.68 -30.27
C ASN A 358 7.79 -37.98 -29.86
N ALA A 359 7.19 -38.69 -30.82
CA ALA A 359 6.40 -39.90 -30.56
C ALA A 359 7.22 -41.04 -29.89
N CYS A 360 8.53 -41.12 -30.12
CA CYS A 360 9.44 -42.04 -29.42
C CYS A 360 9.74 -41.66 -27.96
N GLY A 361 9.26 -40.51 -27.48
CA GLY A 361 9.71 -39.94 -26.20
C GLY A 361 11.16 -39.41 -26.27
N GLY A 362 11.65 -39.05 -27.46
CA GLY A 362 12.98 -38.50 -27.68
C GLY A 362 12.94 -37.09 -28.27
N CYS A 363 14.11 -36.43 -28.37
CA CYS A 363 14.22 -35.06 -28.88
C CYS A 363 14.60 -34.99 -30.36
N GLY A 364 13.87 -34.16 -31.12
CA GLY A 364 14.08 -33.94 -32.55
C GLY A 364 13.15 -34.76 -33.46
N PRO A 365 13.42 -34.85 -34.77
CA PRO A 365 12.64 -35.68 -35.69
C PRO A 365 12.77 -37.18 -35.34
N LEU A 366 11.81 -37.97 -35.80
CA LEU A 366 11.80 -39.43 -35.65
C LEU A 366 12.97 -40.07 -36.45
N PRO A 367 13.47 -41.26 -36.04
CA PRO A 367 14.42 -42.06 -36.82
C PRO A 367 13.90 -42.50 -38.20
N ASP A 368 14.77 -43.14 -39.01
CA ASP A 368 14.36 -43.87 -40.23
C ASP A 368 14.15 -45.36 -39.87
N GLU A 369 13.00 -45.94 -40.23
CA GLU A 369 12.61 -47.34 -39.96
C GLU A 369 13.62 -48.41 -40.43
N THR A 370 13.73 -49.52 -39.68
CA THR A 370 14.66 -50.64 -39.96
C THR A 370 14.12 -51.99 -39.50
N CYS A 371 13.70 -52.84 -40.46
CA CYS A 371 13.20 -54.22 -40.29
C CYS A 371 13.94 -55.03 -39.20
N ASN A 372 13.43 -54.98 -37.96
CA ASN A 372 14.02 -55.59 -36.78
C ASN A 372 13.00 -56.08 -35.72
N GLU A 373 11.69 -56.01 -36.01
CA GLU A 373 10.57 -56.31 -35.09
C GLU A 373 10.41 -55.29 -33.95
N LEU A 374 10.86 -54.04 -34.17
CA LEU A 374 10.63 -52.88 -33.29
C LEU A 374 9.98 -51.74 -34.08
N ASP A 375 9.33 -50.86 -33.34
CA ASP A 375 8.85 -49.54 -33.78
C ASP A 375 10.02 -48.57 -33.57
N ASP A 376 10.86 -48.38 -34.60
CA ASP A 376 12.07 -47.54 -34.54
C ASP A 376 11.73 -46.04 -34.76
N ASP A 377 10.66 -45.74 -35.50
CA ASP A 377 10.17 -44.36 -35.75
C ASP A 377 9.03 -43.92 -34.79
N CYS A 378 8.33 -44.86 -34.16
CA CYS A 378 7.33 -44.64 -33.11
C CYS A 378 6.00 -44.01 -33.58
N ASP A 379 5.63 -44.15 -34.85
CA ASP A 379 4.26 -43.83 -35.31
C ASP A 379 3.18 -44.83 -34.83
N GLY A 380 3.61 -45.97 -34.28
CA GLY A 380 2.75 -47.04 -33.76
C GLY A 380 2.62 -48.25 -34.70
N GLN A 381 3.34 -48.26 -35.82
CA GLN A 381 3.53 -49.41 -36.71
C GLN A 381 4.87 -50.10 -36.38
N ILE A 382 5.20 -51.19 -37.10
CA ILE A 382 6.45 -51.96 -36.87
C ILE A 382 6.97 -52.41 -38.24
N ASP A 383 8.24 -52.12 -38.53
CA ASP A 383 8.91 -52.47 -39.77
C ASP A 383 8.21 -52.00 -41.08
N GLU A 384 7.34 -50.97 -41.06
CA GLU A 384 6.62 -50.58 -42.29
C GLU A 384 7.56 -49.92 -43.31
N ASN A 385 7.14 -49.88 -44.58
CA ASN A 385 8.01 -49.53 -45.74
C ASN A 385 9.22 -50.47 -46.00
N VAL A 386 9.64 -51.34 -45.06
CA VAL A 386 10.82 -52.24 -45.17
C VAL A 386 10.48 -53.74 -45.23
N GLN A 387 9.19 -54.09 -45.10
CA GLN A 387 8.62 -55.44 -45.26
C GLN A 387 8.65 -56.01 -46.69
N ASN A 388 8.30 -57.30 -46.84
CA ASN A 388 8.20 -57.99 -48.14
C ASN A 388 6.79 -57.96 -48.78
N ALA A 389 6.61 -58.75 -49.85
CA ALA A 389 5.46 -58.70 -50.76
C ALA A 389 4.06 -58.84 -50.12
N CYS A 390 3.97 -59.43 -48.93
CA CYS A 390 2.70 -59.60 -48.19
C CYS A 390 2.80 -59.04 -46.75
N GLY A 391 3.60 -57.97 -46.54
CA GLY A 391 3.58 -57.18 -45.30
C GLY A 391 4.30 -57.79 -44.10
N GLY A 392 5.43 -58.50 -44.30
CA GLY A 392 6.20 -59.04 -43.17
C GLY A 392 7.71 -59.14 -43.40
N CYS A 393 8.49 -59.17 -42.31
CA CYS A 393 9.93 -59.45 -42.29
C CYS A 393 10.25 -60.98 -42.27
N GLY A 394 9.43 -61.81 -42.94
CA GLY A 394 9.54 -63.28 -42.86
C GLY A 394 8.80 -64.04 -43.98
N GLN A 395 8.63 -65.36 -43.83
CA GLN A 395 7.79 -66.15 -44.74
C GLN A 395 6.30 -66.12 -44.31
N VAL A 396 5.41 -66.30 -45.28
CA VAL A 396 3.98 -65.91 -45.27
C VAL A 396 3.02 -67.05 -44.86
N SER A 397 1.71 -66.79 -44.76
CA SER A 397 0.74 -67.60 -43.99
C SER A 397 -0.66 -67.73 -44.60
N ASP A 398 -1.41 -68.79 -44.25
CA ASP A 398 -2.76 -69.09 -44.75
C ASP A 398 -3.76 -67.90 -44.77
N GLU A 399 -4.51 -67.77 -45.88
CA GLU A 399 -5.53 -66.74 -46.19
C GLU A 399 -6.48 -66.32 -45.05
N ALA A 400 -6.53 -65.01 -44.79
CA ALA A 400 -7.58 -64.36 -43.99
C ALA A 400 -8.66 -63.68 -44.89
N CYS A 401 -9.22 -62.57 -44.42
CA CYS A 401 -10.22 -61.74 -45.13
C CYS A 401 -9.86 -60.27 -44.90
N ASN A 402 -9.04 -59.75 -45.79
CA ASN A 402 -8.29 -58.49 -45.59
C ASN A 402 -7.82 -57.84 -46.92
N LEU A 403 -8.21 -58.38 -48.08
CA LEU A 403 -7.80 -57.99 -49.45
C LEU A 403 -6.36 -58.35 -49.79
N LEU A 404 -5.65 -58.96 -48.85
CA LEU A 404 -4.29 -59.42 -49.02
C LEU A 404 -4.34 -60.88 -49.44
N ASP A 405 -3.47 -61.16 -50.39
CA ASP A 405 -3.06 -62.48 -50.83
C ASP A 405 -2.07 -62.96 -49.75
N ASP A 406 -2.56 -63.27 -48.55
CA ASP A 406 -1.76 -63.56 -47.34
C ASP A 406 -0.86 -64.79 -47.53
N ASP A 407 -1.36 -65.81 -48.25
CA ASP A 407 -0.54 -66.99 -48.62
C ASP A 407 0.25 -66.79 -49.93
N CYS A 408 -0.03 -65.66 -50.61
CA CYS A 408 0.66 -65.11 -51.77
C CYS A 408 0.60 -66.00 -53.04
N ASP A 409 -0.53 -66.71 -53.23
CA ASP A 409 -0.91 -67.56 -54.38
C ASP A 409 -1.24 -66.76 -55.66
N GLY A 410 -1.71 -65.52 -55.48
CA GLY A 410 -2.17 -64.58 -56.51
C GLY A 410 -3.66 -64.24 -56.44
N GLN A 411 -4.36 -64.61 -55.35
CA GLN A 411 -5.81 -64.50 -55.18
C GLN A 411 -6.20 -64.34 -53.69
N ALA A 412 -6.57 -63.12 -53.31
CA ALA A 412 -7.01 -62.81 -51.94
C ALA A 412 -8.39 -63.40 -51.57
N ASP A 413 -8.56 -63.68 -50.28
CA ASP A 413 -9.79 -63.99 -49.54
C ASP A 413 -10.50 -65.32 -49.89
N ASN A 414 -9.85 -66.20 -50.65
CA ASN A 414 -10.44 -67.48 -51.08
C ASN A 414 -10.17 -68.65 -50.13
N GLN A 415 -11.08 -69.63 -50.10
CA GLN A 415 -10.76 -70.92 -49.46
C GLN A 415 -9.59 -71.60 -50.20
N PRO A 416 -8.56 -72.12 -49.51
CA PRO A 416 -7.32 -72.56 -50.12
C PRO A 416 -7.49 -73.50 -51.34
N GLY A 417 -6.95 -73.07 -52.49
CA GLY A 417 -7.03 -73.80 -53.75
C GLY A 417 -8.42 -73.81 -54.43
N THR A 418 -9.28 -72.84 -54.11
CA THR A 418 -10.60 -72.63 -54.74
C THR A 418 -10.73 -71.20 -55.28
N MET A 419 -11.93 -70.79 -55.69
CA MET A 419 -12.28 -69.39 -55.99
C MET A 419 -13.53 -68.98 -55.19
N ASP A 420 -13.88 -69.73 -54.13
CA ASP A 420 -15.06 -69.48 -53.30
C ASP A 420 -14.64 -68.71 -52.03
N PRO A 421 -15.33 -67.61 -51.66
CA PRO A 421 -14.93 -66.77 -50.54
C PRO A 421 -15.12 -67.43 -49.16
N ILE A 422 -14.37 -66.95 -48.16
CA ILE A 422 -14.51 -67.39 -46.77
C ILE A 422 -15.72 -66.75 -46.05
N THR A 423 -16.25 -67.39 -44.99
CA THR A 423 -17.53 -67.01 -44.32
C THR A 423 -17.48 -67.17 -42.80
N ARG A 424 -18.03 -66.25 -42.01
CA ARG A 424 -18.12 -66.37 -40.52
C ARG A 424 -19.48 -65.92 -39.94
N VAL A 425 -19.61 -65.94 -38.60
CA VAL A 425 -20.82 -65.54 -37.84
C VAL A 425 -20.50 -64.24 -37.09
N CYS A 426 -21.43 -63.29 -37.08
CA CYS A 426 -21.14 -61.90 -36.71
C CYS A 426 -22.06 -61.26 -35.65
N SER A 427 -23.26 -61.79 -35.41
CA SER A 427 -24.16 -61.25 -34.37
C SER A 427 -24.97 -62.32 -33.63
N ARG A 428 -25.66 -61.91 -32.55
CA ARG A 428 -26.57 -62.70 -31.72
C ARG A 428 -27.99 -62.13 -31.77
N ASN A 429 -28.96 -62.81 -31.17
CA ASN A 429 -30.38 -62.46 -31.23
C ASN A 429 -30.91 -62.12 -29.82
N LEU A 430 -30.56 -60.92 -29.37
CA LEU A 430 -30.83 -60.32 -28.05
C LEU A 430 -30.87 -58.78 -28.25
N GLY A 431 -31.63 -58.04 -27.43
CA GLY A 431 -31.75 -56.59 -27.58
C GLY A 431 -32.23 -56.12 -28.97
N ALA A 432 -31.55 -55.11 -29.52
CA ALA A 432 -31.65 -54.67 -30.90
C ALA A 432 -31.12 -55.71 -31.90
N CYS A 433 -30.16 -56.54 -31.47
CA CYS A 433 -29.40 -57.43 -32.32
C CYS A 433 -30.22 -58.59 -32.90
N ARG A 434 -29.86 -58.97 -34.12
CA ARG A 434 -30.38 -60.14 -34.84
C ARG A 434 -29.19 -60.99 -35.28
N GLU A 435 -29.22 -62.29 -34.99
CA GLU A 435 -28.18 -63.23 -35.43
C GLU A 435 -28.01 -63.20 -36.96
N GLY A 436 -26.75 -63.20 -37.41
CA GLY A 436 -26.40 -63.09 -38.82
C GLY A 436 -25.02 -63.63 -39.14
N ARG A 437 -24.72 -63.65 -40.44
CA ARG A 437 -23.46 -64.12 -41.05
C ARG A 437 -22.93 -63.11 -42.05
N GLU A 438 -21.62 -63.13 -42.20
CA GLU A 438 -20.87 -62.29 -43.12
C GLU A 438 -19.96 -63.15 -44.01
N GLN A 439 -19.78 -62.68 -45.23
CA GLN A 439 -18.98 -63.32 -46.27
C GLN A 439 -17.83 -62.37 -46.61
N CYS A 440 -16.63 -62.89 -46.85
CA CYS A 440 -15.58 -62.05 -47.38
C CYS A 440 -15.87 -61.73 -48.85
N GLN A 441 -15.97 -60.46 -49.23
CA GLN A 441 -15.98 -60.06 -50.63
C GLN A 441 -15.19 -58.78 -50.78
N ALA A 442 -14.20 -58.79 -51.67
CA ALA A 442 -13.18 -57.74 -51.74
C ALA A 442 -12.63 -57.41 -50.34
N GLY A 443 -12.17 -58.46 -49.64
CA GLY A 443 -11.27 -58.36 -48.50
C GLY A 443 -11.70 -57.53 -47.31
N ARG A 444 -13.00 -57.49 -47.11
CA ARG A 444 -13.63 -57.17 -45.86
C ARG A 444 -14.78 -58.14 -45.70
N TRP A 445 -15.11 -58.41 -44.45
CA TRP A 445 -16.37 -59.06 -44.12
C TRP A 445 -17.49 -58.10 -44.55
N GLU A 446 -18.21 -58.47 -45.61
CA GLU A 446 -19.36 -57.70 -46.09
C GLU A 446 -20.51 -57.74 -45.08
N ASP A 447 -21.35 -56.70 -45.11
CA ASP A 447 -22.44 -56.43 -44.17
C ASP A 447 -23.08 -57.69 -43.57
N CYS A 448 -22.87 -57.88 -42.27
CA CYS A 448 -23.51 -58.93 -41.48
C CYS A 448 -25.03 -58.93 -41.72
N ASP A 449 -25.59 -60.05 -42.21
CA ASP A 449 -27.03 -60.12 -42.55
C ASP A 449 -28.00 -60.10 -41.34
N GLY A 450 -27.45 -59.86 -40.15
CA GLY A 450 -28.11 -59.65 -38.87
C GLY A 450 -28.40 -58.18 -38.56
N ILE A 451 -28.30 -57.85 -37.27
CA ILE A 451 -28.13 -56.49 -36.73
C ILE A 451 -27.02 -56.62 -35.69
N LEU A 452 -25.96 -55.83 -35.84
CA LEU A 452 -24.78 -55.86 -34.96
C LEU A 452 -25.02 -55.05 -33.68
N PRO A 453 -24.32 -55.36 -32.58
CA PRO A 453 -24.29 -54.51 -31.40
C PRO A 453 -23.56 -53.20 -31.68
N VAL A 454 -24.01 -52.12 -31.05
CA VAL A 454 -23.41 -50.77 -31.11
C VAL A 454 -23.33 -50.17 -29.71
N GLU A 455 -22.57 -49.10 -29.51
CA GLU A 455 -22.44 -48.43 -28.21
C GLU A 455 -23.82 -47.98 -27.67
N GLU A 456 -24.13 -48.35 -26.42
CA GLU A 456 -25.40 -48.04 -25.74
C GLU A 456 -25.78 -46.57 -25.93
N THR A 457 -26.87 -46.35 -26.67
CA THR A 457 -27.45 -45.02 -26.84
C THR A 457 -28.72 -44.95 -26.03
N CYS A 458 -28.82 -43.97 -25.12
CA CYS A 458 -30.02 -43.69 -24.33
C CYS A 458 -31.29 -43.57 -25.21
N ASN A 459 -31.98 -44.69 -25.43
CA ASN A 459 -33.11 -44.80 -26.35
C ASN A 459 -34.17 -45.87 -25.97
N GLY A 460 -33.91 -46.68 -24.93
CA GLY A 460 -34.86 -47.69 -24.42
C GLY A 460 -34.69 -49.08 -25.02
N ILE A 461 -33.54 -49.35 -25.65
CA ILE A 461 -33.20 -50.62 -26.30
C ILE A 461 -31.76 -51.00 -25.88
N ASP A 462 -31.60 -52.27 -25.55
CA ASP A 462 -30.33 -53.02 -25.42
C ASP A 462 -29.63 -53.02 -26.80
N ASP A 463 -28.85 -51.98 -27.08
CA ASP A 463 -28.17 -51.67 -28.35
C ASP A 463 -26.83 -52.40 -28.47
N ASP A 464 -26.10 -52.57 -27.35
CA ASP A 464 -24.84 -53.33 -27.30
C ASP A 464 -25.05 -54.85 -27.10
N CYS A 465 -26.27 -55.23 -26.72
CA CYS A 465 -26.75 -56.60 -26.63
C CYS A 465 -26.04 -57.47 -25.56
N ASP A 466 -25.54 -56.84 -24.48
CA ASP A 466 -25.17 -57.44 -23.19
C ASP A 466 -26.36 -58.12 -22.49
N GLY A 467 -27.56 -57.51 -22.58
CA GLY A 467 -28.78 -57.95 -21.90
C GLY A 467 -29.21 -57.09 -20.69
N ALA A 468 -28.51 -55.98 -20.44
CA ALA A 468 -29.02 -54.82 -19.71
C ALA A 468 -29.86 -53.91 -20.66
N THR A 469 -29.94 -52.60 -20.42
CA THR A 469 -30.66 -51.59 -21.25
C THR A 469 -30.41 -50.19 -20.65
N ASP A 470 -29.86 -49.27 -21.44
CA ASP A 470 -29.61 -47.86 -21.06
C ASP A 470 -28.70 -47.66 -19.81
N GLU A 471 -27.86 -48.61 -19.37
CA GLU A 471 -27.11 -48.55 -18.09
C GLU A 471 -25.94 -47.53 -18.03
N ILE A 472 -25.98 -46.54 -18.91
CA ILE A 472 -25.05 -45.41 -19.00
C ILE A 472 -25.43 -44.25 -18.07
N SER A 473 -24.40 -43.56 -17.58
CA SER A 473 -24.53 -42.34 -16.77
C SER A 473 -23.57 -41.26 -17.26
N ARG A 474 -23.96 -39.99 -17.14
CA ARG A 474 -23.15 -38.84 -17.58
C ARG A 474 -23.14 -37.69 -16.57
N PRO A 475 -22.07 -36.88 -16.52
CA PRO A 475 -22.11 -35.58 -15.87
C PRO A 475 -23.14 -34.66 -16.54
N CYS A 476 -23.75 -33.77 -15.75
CA CYS A 476 -24.75 -32.82 -16.21
C CYS A 476 -24.78 -31.56 -15.32
N GLY A 477 -25.45 -30.51 -15.78
CA GLY A 477 -25.37 -29.16 -15.20
C GLY A 477 -24.09 -28.43 -15.65
N LEU A 478 -23.92 -27.19 -15.18
CA LEU A 478 -22.79 -26.30 -15.50
C LEU A 478 -22.54 -26.09 -17.01
N VAL A 479 -23.59 -25.69 -17.74
CA VAL A 479 -23.46 -25.31 -19.15
C VAL A 479 -22.77 -23.94 -19.27
N GLY A 480 -21.43 -23.95 -19.28
CA GLY A 480 -20.62 -22.75 -19.56
C GLY A 480 -20.06 -22.00 -18.35
N ALA A 481 -20.04 -22.62 -17.16
CA ALA A 481 -19.47 -22.03 -15.94
C ALA A 481 -18.59 -23.03 -15.18
N ALA A 482 -17.79 -22.54 -14.22
CA ALA A 482 -16.87 -23.37 -13.46
C ALA A 482 -17.57 -24.11 -12.29
N ALA A 483 -16.91 -25.13 -11.74
CA ALA A 483 -17.35 -25.79 -10.49
C ALA A 483 -16.76 -25.05 -9.27
N VAL A 484 -17.03 -23.75 -9.21
CA VAL A 484 -16.54 -22.78 -8.21
C VAL A 484 -17.75 -22.15 -7.50
N GLY A 485 -17.54 -21.45 -6.38
CA GLY A 485 -18.64 -20.84 -5.65
C GLY A 485 -19.67 -21.85 -5.12
N GLN A 486 -20.95 -21.60 -5.38
CA GLN A 486 -22.01 -22.58 -5.09
C GLN A 486 -22.14 -23.70 -6.15
N CYS A 487 -21.54 -23.54 -7.33
CA CYS A 487 -21.75 -24.43 -8.48
C CYS A 487 -21.12 -25.82 -8.30
N ARG A 488 -21.82 -26.83 -8.85
CA ARG A 488 -21.28 -28.18 -8.99
C ARG A 488 -22.01 -28.97 -10.07
N TYR A 489 -21.29 -29.90 -10.69
CA TYR A 489 -21.87 -30.91 -11.57
C TYR A 489 -22.83 -31.84 -10.81
N GLY A 490 -23.85 -32.31 -11.51
CA GLY A 490 -24.69 -33.43 -11.12
C GLY A 490 -24.45 -34.66 -11.99
N LEU A 491 -25.23 -35.72 -11.75
CA LEU A 491 -25.24 -36.93 -12.56
C LEU A 491 -26.64 -37.21 -13.09
N SER A 492 -26.71 -37.59 -14.37
CA SER A 492 -27.92 -38.06 -15.05
C SER A 492 -27.67 -39.48 -15.53
N ASN A 493 -28.52 -40.41 -15.10
CA ASN A 493 -28.55 -41.79 -15.60
C ASN A 493 -29.61 -41.87 -16.69
N CYS A 494 -29.39 -42.65 -17.75
CA CYS A 494 -30.49 -42.95 -18.66
C CYS A 494 -31.43 -44.00 -18.04
N VAL A 495 -32.74 -43.86 -18.26
CA VAL A 495 -33.76 -44.75 -17.67
C VAL A 495 -34.97 -44.92 -18.61
N ASN A 496 -35.00 -45.99 -19.41
CA ASN A 496 -36.01 -46.25 -20.47
C ASN A 496 -35.94 -45.25 -21.63
N GLY A 497 -34.74 -44.92 -22.10
CA GLY A 497 -34.54 -44.12 -23.30
C GLY A 497 -34.68 -42.61 -23.16
N GLU A 498 -34.82 -42.12 -21.94
CA GLU A 498 -34.72 -40.70 -21.63
C GLU A 498 -33.66 -40.49 -20.55
N TRP A 499 -32.81 -39.47 -20.72
CA TRP A 499 -31.87 -39.05 -19.70
C TRP A 499 -32.65 -38.51 -18.50
N GLY A 500 -32.49 -39.16 -17.34
CA GLY A 500 -33.19 -38.78 -16.12
C GLY A 500 -32.79 -37.38 -15.62
N GLU A 501 -33.57 -36.86 -14.67
CA GLU A 501 -33.30 -35.57 -14.01
C GLU A 501 -31.83 -35.47 -13.57
N CYS A 502 -31.21 -34.30 -13.77
CA CYS A 502 -29.83 -34.09 -13.34
C CYS A 502 -29.77 -33.99 -11.80
N VAL A 503 -29.32 -35.05 -11.14
CA VAL A 503 -29.33 -35.11 -9.67
C VAL A 503 -28.03 -34.56 -9.10
N GLY A 504 -28.14 -33.60 -8.18
CA GLY A 504 -27.03 -33.08 -7.39
C GLY A 504 -26.39 -31.79 -7.91
N ALA A 505 -26.67 -31.41 -9.17
CA ALA A 505 -26.17 -30.18 -9.76
C ALA A 505 -26.64 -28.93 -9.01
N VAL A 506 -25.83 -27.89 -9.07
CA VAL A 506 -26.19 -26.49 -8.80
C VAL A 506 -25.72 -25.71 -10.01
N GLU A 507 -26.65 -25.07 -10.72
CA GLU A 507 -26.35 -24.29 -11.93
C GLU A 507 -26.16 -22.81 -11.58
N PRO A 508 -25.41 -22.05 -12.39
CA PRO A 508 -25.28 -20.60 -12.27
C PRO A 508 -26.62 -19.88 -12.13
N SER A 509 -26.67 -18.93 -11.21
CA SER A 509 -27.70 -17.90 -11.17
C SER A 509 -27.03 -16.54 -11.07
N ALA A 510 -27.43 -15.59 -11.92
CA ALA A 510 -26.90 -14.23 -11.86
C ALA A 510 -26.87 -13.69 -10.43
N GLU A 511 -25.77 -13.02 -10.07
CA GLU A 511 -25.44 -12.61 -8.70
C GLU A 511 -26.62 -12.06 -7.91
N VAL A 512 -26.64 -12.39 -6.62
CA VAL A 512 -27.52 -11.82 -5.61
C VAL A 512 -26.67 -11.60 -4.39
N CYS A 513 -26.56 -10.35 -3.92
CA CYS A 513 -25.61 -10.04 -2.86
C CYS A 513 -25.92 -10.77 -1.54
N ASP A 514 -25.16 -11.84 -1.30
CA ASP A 514 -25.14 -12.64 -0.09
C ASP A 514 -23.75 -13.14 0.30
N GLY A 515 -22.70 -12.71 -0.41
CA GLY A 515 -21.30 -13.06 -0.16
C GLY A 515 -20.89 -14.41 -0.73
N ILE A 516 -21.60 -14.90 -1.74
CA ILE A 516 -21.36 -16.20 -2.39
C ILE A 516 -21.34 -15.99 -3.90
N ASP A 517 -20.24 -16.39 -4.53
CA ASP A 517 -20.14 -16.62 -5.98
C ASP A 517 -21.33 -17.46 -6.48
N ASN A 518 -22.29 -16.78 -7.12
CA ASN A 518 -23.65 -17.26 -7.41
C ASN A 518 -23.76 -17.72 -8.88
N ASP A 519 -23.06 -17.02 -9.77
CA ASP A 519 -22.96 -17.20 -11.23
C ASP A 519 -21.72 -18.03 -11.66
N CYS A 520 -20.75 -18.19 -10.74
CA CYS A 520 -19.65 -19.17 -10.80
C CYS A 520 -18.50 -18.80 -11.75
N ASP A 521 -18.17 -17.51 -11.77
CA ASP A 521 -17.03 -16.90 -12.49
C ASP A 521 -15.74 -16.77 -11.64
N ASN A 522 -15.81 -17.08 -10.34
CA ASN A 522 -14.77 -16.93 -9.31
C ASN A 522 -14.60 -15.51 -8.71
N LEU A 523 -15.56 -14.62 -8.91
CA LEU A 523 -15.80 -13.42 -8.09
C LEU A 523 -17.04 -13.65 -7.18
N ALA A 524 -17.48 -12.63 -6.44
CA ALA A 524 -18.68 -12.72 -5.61
C ALA A 524 -19.33 -11.35 -5.43
N ASP A 525 -20.65 -11.30 -5.57
CA ASP A 525 -21.48 -10.08 -5.56
C ASP A 525 -21.03 -9.01 -6.61
N GLU A 526 -20.26 -9.39 -7.65
CA GLU A 526 -19.66 -8.43 -8.57
C GLU A 526 -20.69 -7.74 -9.48
N GLY A 527 -20.44 -6.48 -9.80
CA GLY A 527 -21.43 -5.64 -10.49
C GLY A 527 -22.69 -5.29 -9.67
N LEU A 528 -22.87 -5.83 -8.45
CA LEU A 528 -23.94 -5.45 -7.52
C LEU A 528 -23.54 -4.37 -6.50
N PHE A 529 -22.23 -4.12 -6.35
CA PHE A 529 -21.73 -3.05 -5.51
C PHE A 529 -22.07 -1.67 -6.10
N ASN A 530 -22.59 -0.79 -5.25
CA ASN A 530 -22.78 0.63 -5.53
C ASN A 530 -21.50 1.44 -5.29
N ALA A 531 -21.56 2.77 -5.46
CA ALA A 531 -20.40 3.64 -5.26
C ALA A 531 -19.75 3.52 -3.87
N CYS A 532 -20.52 3.17 -2.83
CA CYS A 532 -20.02 2.93 -1.47
C CYS A 532 -19.32 1.57 -1.27
N GLY A 533 -19.19 0.73 -2.31
CA GLY A 533 -18.72 -0.65 -2.18
C GLY A 533 -19.69 -1.53 -1.38
N GLN A 534 -20.97 -1.17 -1.34
CA GLN A 534 -22.03 -1.89 -0.63
C GLN A 534 -23.12 -2.35 -1.60
N CYS A 535 -23.94 -3.31 -1.20
CA CYS A 535 -24.94 -3.89 -2.07
C CYS A 535 -26.29 -3.16 -2.01
N GLY A 536 -26.85 -2.85 -3.17
CA GLY A 536 -28.18 -2.26 -3.33
C GLY A 536 -28.17 -0.85 -3.91
N GLU A 537 -29.32 -0.16 -3.86
CA GLU A 537 -29.40 1.24 -4.28
C GLU A 537 -28.53 2.14 -3.38
N GLU A 538 -27.95 3.19 -3.94
CA GLU A 538 -27.13 4.17 -3.21
C GLU A 538 -27.96 4.88 -2.13
N PRO A 539 -27.41 5.12 -0.92
CA PRO A 539 -28.13 5.88 0.09
C PRO A 539 -28.44 7.31 -0.40
N PRO A 540 -29.63 7.85 -0.10
CA PRO A 540 -29.95 9.22 -0.48
C PRO A 540 -29.31 10.23 0.48
N GLU A 541 -28.61 11.22 -0.07
CA GLU A 541 -27.86 12.24 0.67
C GLU A 541 -28.61 12.90 1.83
N VAL A 542 -27.93 12.97 2.99
CA VAL A 542 -28.41 13.61 4.21
C VAL A 542 -27.40 14.64 4.68
N CYS A 543 -27.82 15.90 4.76
CA CYS A 543 -27.02 17.01 5.27
C CYS A 543 -26.48 16.69 6.68
N ASN A 544 -25.23 16.26 6.73
CA ASN A 544 -24.59 15.72 7.92
C ASN A 544 -23.05 15.87 7.91
N GLY A 545 -22.44 16.20 6.77
CA GLY A 545 -20.99 16.40 6.63
C GLY A 545 -20.21 15.14 6.22
N GLN A 546 -20.90 14.09 5.79
CA GLN A 546 -20.34 12.86 5.21
C GLN A 546 -20.72 12.76 3.72
N ASP A 547 -20.10 11.79 3.04
CA ASP A 547 -20.44 11.35 1.68
C ASP A 547 -21.35 10.11 1.84
N ASP A 548 -22.67 10.33 1.99
CA ASP A 548 -23.63 9.24 2.25
C ASP A 548 -23.92 8.44 0.96
N ASN A 549 -23.86 9.08 -0.20
CA ASN A 549 -24.08 8.46 -1.52
C ASN A 549 -22.80 7.87 -2.16
N CYS A 550 -21.61 8.31 -1.69
CA CYS A 550 -20.29 7.92 -2.17
C CYS A 550 -19.93 8.40 -3.60
N ASP A 551 -20.50 9.51 -4.08
CA ASP A 551 -20.16 10.14 -5.38
C ASP A 551 -18.78 10.83 -5.38
N GLY A 552 -18.17 11.01 -4.20
CA GLY A 552 -16.90 11.72 -4.00
C GLY A 552 -17.08 13.19 -3.66
N ARG A 553 -18.22 13.55 -3.08
CA ARG A 553 -18.61 14.89 -2.62
C ARG A 553 -19.28 14.78 -1.24
N ILE A 554 -19.74 15.92 -0.71
CA ILE A 554 -20.29 16.01 0.64
C ILE A 554 -21.48 16.96 0.59
N ASP A 555 -22.64 16.49 1.06
CA ASP A 555 -23.91 17.23 1.18
C ASP A 555 -24.47 17.85 -0.15
N GLU A 556 -24.02 17.46 -1.35
CA GLU A 556 -24.21 18.25 -2.59
C GLU A 556 -25.63 18.28 -3.18
N ASP A 557 -26.41 17.21 -3.02
CA ASP A 557 -27.85 17.15 -3.36
C ASP A 557 -28.75 17.01 -2.09
N ALA A 558 -28.16 17.24 -0.90
CA ALA A 558 -28.77 16.95 0.40
C ALA A 558 -30.09 17.71 0.67
N LEU A 559 -31.14 16.97 1.03
CA LEU A 559 -32.51 17.49 1.16
C LEU A 559 -32.80 18.23 2.47
N CYS A 560 -32.14 19.37 2.69
CA CYS A 560 -32.54 20.31 3.73
C CYS A 560 -34.01 20.77 3.55
N PRO A 561 -34.74 21.05 4.65
CA PRO A 561 -36.13 21.52 4.58
C PRO A 561 -36.27 22.78 3.71
N ARG A 562 -37.39 22.89 2.97
CA ARG A 562 -37.61 24.00 2.02
C ARG A 562 -37.36 25.39 2.62
N GLY A 563 -36.31 26.05 2.12
CA GLY A 563 -35.87 27.37 2.58
C GLY A 563 -34.56 27.37 3.37
N TYR A 564 -33.91 26.22 3.50
CA TYR A 564 -32.58 26.03 4.10
C TYR A 564 -31.63 25.44 3.05
N LEU A 565 -30.33 25.61 3.25
CA LEU A 565 -29.22 25.06 2.47
C LEU A 565 -28.34 24.23 3.40
N CYS A 566 -27.70 23.16 2.91
CA CYS A 566 -26.68 22.50 3.71
C CYS A 566 -25.38 23.31 3.69
N PHE A 567 -24.67 23.35 4.81
CA PHE A 567 -23.38 24.02 4.96
C PHE A 567 -22.60 23.35 6.11
N PHE A 568 -21.56 22.59 5.78
CA PHE A 568 -20.77 21.79 6.73
C PHE A 568 -21.66 20.91 7.64
N GLY A 569 -22.55 20.10 7.05
CA GLY A 569 -23.46 19.23 7.79
C GLY A 569 -24.59 19.90 8.58
N GLU A 570 -24.70 21.24 8.62
CA GLU A 570 -25.87 21.93 9.18
C GLU A 570 -26.79 22.50 8.10
N CYS A 571 -28.11 22.27 8.22
CA CYS A 571 -29.12 22.95 7.42
C CYS A 571 -29.31 24.41 7.89
N VAL A 572 -28.50 25.32 7.36
CA VAL A 572 -28.53 26.75 7.65
C VAL A 572 -29.56 27.51 6.79
N GLN A 573 -30.08 28.62 7.30
CA GLN A 573 -30.98 29.47 6.52
C GLN A 573 -30.15 30.51 5.72
N PRO A 574 -30.40 30.74 4.42
CA PRO A 574 -29.86 31.91 3.74
C PRO A 574 -30.42 33.22 4.31
N CYS A 575 -29.62 34.28 4.24
CA CYS A 575 -29.98 35.62 4.69
C CYS A 575 -31.05 36.28 3.82
N VAL A 576 -31.95 37.04 4.45
CA VAL A 576 -33.05 37.73 3.76
C VAL A 576 -32.88 39.24 3.90
N ASN A 577 -32.21 39.85 2.93
CA ASN A 577 -31.75 41.26 2.94
C ASN A 577 -30.68 41.57 4.01
N GLY A 578 -29.79 40.63 4.31
CA GLY A 578 -28.76 40.79 5.35
C GLY A 578 -29.28 40.68 6.79
N GLU A 579 -30.50 40.15 6.99
CA GLU A 579 -31.06 39.85 8.30
C GLU A 579 -31.46 38.37 8.44
N CYS A 580 -31.39 37.87 9.68
CA CYS A 580 -31.65 36.48 10.08
C CYS A 580 -32.77 36.39 11.14
N GLY A 581 -33.43 35.24 11.19
CA GLY A 581 -34.48 34.96 12.18
C GLY A 581 -33.92 34.36 13.47
N GLY A 582 -33.90 35.14 14.56
CA GLY A 582 -33.59 34.66 15.91
C GLY A 582 -32.40 35.37 16.57
N GLN A 583 -31.46 34.59 17.12
CA GLN A 583 -30.18 35.07 17.64
C GLN A 583 -29.00 34.71 16.70
N THR A 584 -29.31 34.48 15.43
CA THR A 584 -28.34 34.21 14.36
C THR A 584 -27.97 35.50 13.62
N TYR A 585 -26.84 35.46 12.92
CA TYR A 585 -26.21 36.59 12.24
C TYR A 585 -25.90 36.20 10.80
N CYS A 586 -25.97 37.16 9.87
CA CYS A 586 -25.43 36.95 8.53
C CYS A 586 -23.91 36.94 8.58
N VAL A 587 -23.32 35.89 8.00
CA VAL A 587 -21.88 35.76 7.74
C VAL A 587 -21.66 35.44 6.27
N ASP A 588 -20.50 35.85 5.75
CA ASP A 588 -20.12 35.68 4.35
C ASP A 588 -20.07 34.18 3.99
N GLY A 589 -20.95 33.73 3.08
CA GLY A 589 -21.00 32.35 2.61
C GLY A 589 -19.99 32.06 1.50
N TRP A 590 -19.92 30.80 1.06
CA TRP A 590 -19.15 30.42 -0.13
C TRP A 590 -19.92 30.80 -1.41
N GLY A 591 -19.83 32.06 -1.82
CA GLY A 591 -20.44 32.59 -3.05
C GLY A 591 -21.23 33.89 -2.83
N ASP A 592 -22.16 34.19 -3.73
CA ASP A 592 -23.00 35.41 -3.69
C ASP A 592 -24.17 35.35 -2.67
N VAL A 593 -24.08 34.53 -1.61
CA VAL A 593 -25.18 34.27 -0.66
C VAL A 593 -24.70 34.22 0.78
N ASP A 594 -25.05 35.24 1.57
CA ASP A 594 -24.80 35.27 3.02
C ASP A 594 -25.67 34.24 3.77
N LEU A 595 -25.14 33.65 4.84
CA LEU A 595 -25.77 32.55 5.58
C LEU A 595 -26.00 32.91 7.06
N CYS A 596 -27.07 32.37 7.66
CA CYS A 596 -27.47 32.66 9.04
C CYS A 596 -26.83 31.73 10.08
N HIS A 597 -25.69 32.13 10.64
CA HIS A 597 -24.97 31.36 11.67
C HIS A 597 -25.26 31.87 13.09
N SER A 598 -25.18 30.99 14.08
CA SER A 598 -25.18 31.31 15.53
C SER A 598 -24.02 32.22 16.00
N ASN A 599 -22.93 32.35 15.22
CA ASN A 599 -21.69 33.03 15.63
C ASN A 599 -21.34 34.18 14.67
N ALA A 600 -21.25 35.41 15.20
CA ALA A 600 -20.96 36.62 14.43
C ALA A 600 -19.49 36.77 13.96
N CYS A 601 -18.58 35.87 14.37
CA CYS A 601 -17.19 35.81 13.89
C CYS A 601 -16.91 34.57 13.02
N ALA A 602 -17.91 33.75 12.69
CA ALA A 602 -17.71 32.62 11.77
C ALA A 602 -17.23 33.11 10.40
N GLY A 603 -16.10 32.61 9.92
CA GLY A 603 -15.46 33.03 8.65
C GLY A 603 -14.72 34.38 8.67
N ALA A 604 -14.73 35.13 9.78
CA ALA A 604 -14.25 36.51 9.80
C ALA A 604 -12.71 36.64 9.72
N ARG A 605 -12.21 37.29 8.65
CA ARG A 605 -10.78 37.59 8.45
C ARG A 605 -10.42 38.99 8.96
N CYS A 606 -9.67 39.07 10.05
CA CYS A 606 -9.14 40.34 10.57
C CYS A 606 -7.74 40.67 9.99
N PRO A 607 -7.40 41.96 9.79
CA PRO A 607 -6.04 42.38 9.50
C PRO A 607 -5.04 41.99 10.58
N ALA A 608 -3.76 41.83 10.20
CA ALA A 608 -2.68 41.44 11.10
C ALA A 608 -2.64 42.30 12.39
N GLY A 609 -2.54 41.64 13.54
CA GLY A 609 -2.54 42.26 14.86
C GLY A 609 -3.94 42.54 15.45
N LEU A 610 -5.04 42.28 14.75
CA LEU A 610 -6.41 42.50 15.24
C LEU A 610 -7.18 41.17 15.43
N ILE A 611 -8.07 41.11 16.43
CA ILE A 611 -8.83 39.91 16.80
C ILE A 611 -10.34 40.18 16.71
N CYS A 612 -11.12 39.25 16.12
CA CYS A 612 -12.58 39.40 16.02
C CYS A 612 -13.23 39.33 17.41
N ASN A 613 -13.94 40.39 17.81
CA ASN A 613 -14.64 40.44 19.08
C ASN A 613 -16.13 40.11 18.90
N PRO A 614 -16.63 38.93 19.31
CA PRO A 614 -18.00 38.50 19.04
C PRO A 614 -19.07 39.31 19.81
N GLU A 615 -18.73 39.92 20.95
CA GLU A 615 -19.67 40.83 21.65
C GLU A 615 -19.85 42.15 20.89
N ARG A 616 -18.80 42.62 20.22
CA ARG A 616 -18.71 43.97 19.64
C ARG A 616 -18.84 44.01 18.12
N ARG A 617 -18.76 42.85 17.45
CA ARG A 617 -19.00 42.66 16.01
C ARG A 617 -18.00 43.43 15.14
N GLN A 618 -16.74 43.46 15.58
CA GLN A 618 -15.63 44.11 14.88
C GLN A 618 -14.29 43.47 15.27
N CYS A 619 -13.27 43.65 14.44
CA CYS A 619 -11.88 43.37 14.82
C CYS A 619 -11.40 44.44 15.83
N ASP A 620 -11.10 44.03 17.06
CA ASP A 620 -10.52 44.87 18.11
C ASP A 620 -8.98 44.75 18.10
N ASP A 621 -8.30 45.85 18.46
CA ASP A 621 -6.85 45.94 18.68
C ASP A 621 -6.53 45.52 20.13
N PRO A 622 -5.79 44.41 20.37
CA PRO A 622 -5.45 43.94 21.71
C PRO A 622 -4.59 44.91 22.52
N CYS A 623 -3.79 45.75 21.86
CA CYS A 623 -2.91 46.74 22.50
C CYS A 623 -3.64 48.05 22.86
N ARG A 624 -4.92 48.19 22.50
CA ARG A 624 -5.68 49.45 22.63
C ARG A 624 -6.00 49.83 24.07
N GLY A 625 -5.03 50.49 24.72
CA GLY A 625 -5.11 50.97 26.10
C GLY A 625 -4.06 50.34 27.03
N VAL A 626 -3.24 49.43 26.51
CA VAL A 626 -2.04 48.94 27.20
C VAL A 626 -1.01 50.07 27.22
N ASN A 627 -0.51 50.40 28.40
CA ASN A 627 0.52 51.44 28.60
C ASN A 627 1.77 50.76 29.17
N CYS A 628 2.73 50.46 28.31
CA CYS A 628 3.99 49.81 28.68
C CYS A 628 4.99 50.79 29.31
N ALA A 629 6.03 50.25 29.95
CA ALA A 629 7.05 51.05 30.62
C ALA A 629 8.04 51.70 29.62
N GLU A 630 8.88 52.61 30.11
CA GLU A 630 9.93 53.24 29.31
C GLU A 630 11.00 52.19 28.94
N GLY A 631 11.02 51.80 27.66
CA GLY A 631 11.82 50.69 27.14
C GLY A 631 11.01 49.46 26.68
N GLU A 632 9.68 49.52 26.71
CA GLU A 632 8.78 48.44 26.27
C GLU A 632 7.84 48.90 25.14
N ALA A 633 7.50 47.98 24.24
CA ALA A 633 6.47 48.12 23.22
C ALA A 633 5.28 47.18 23.54
N CYS A 634 4.10 47.42 22.98
CA CYS A 634 2.97 46.50 23.11
C CYS A 634 2.84 45.60 21.89
N GLU A 635 2.69 44.30 22.12
CA GLU A 635 2.41 43.29 21.11
C GLU A 635 1.33 42.31 21.61
N LEU A 636 0.28 42.10 20.81
CA LEU A 636 -0.88 41.25 21.14
C LEU A 636 -1.49 41.47 22.54
N GLY A 637 -1.38 42.69 23.07
CA GLY A 637 -1.89 43.09 24.38
C GLY A 637 -0.89 42.97 25.55
N ASN A 638 0.33 42.50 25.30
CA ASN A 638 1.40 42.33 26.29
C ASN A 638 2.51 43.36 26.07
N CYS A 639 3.26 43.69 27.13
CA CYS A 639 4.41 44.59 27.04
C CYS A 639 5.72 43.78 26.91
N VAL A 640 6.50 44.05 25.87
CA VAL A 640 7.75 43.36 25.53
C VAL A 640 8.91 44.37 25.37
N PRO A 641 10.17 44.01 25.63
CA PRO A 641 11.30 44.95 25.52
C PRO A 641 11.48 45.50 24.10
N ALA A 642 11.50 46.83 23.93
CA ALA A 642 11.61 47.52 22.65
C ALA A 642 13.06 47.53 22.12
N THR A 643 13.58 46.33 21.83
CA THR A 643 14.90 46.07 21.24
C THR A 643 14.75 45.54 19.82
N CYS A 644 15.74 45.72 18.94
CA CYS A 644 15.60 45.25 17.56
C CYS A 644 15.48 43.72 17.43
N ARG A 645 15.95 42.97 18.44
CA ARG A 645 15.81 41.51 18.53
C ARG A 645 14.40 41.03 18.91
N HIS A 646 13.51 41.95 19.31
CA HIS A 646 12.12 41.67 19.69
C HIS A 646 11.09 42.49 18.89
N THR A 647 11.49 43.61 18.29
CA THR A 647 10.60 44.55 17.57
C THR A 647 11.05 44.82 16.13
N GLY A 648 12.05 44.09 15.65
CA GLY A 648 12.64 44.23 14.32
C GLY A 648 13.47 45.50 14.13
N CYS A 649 13.91 45.72 12.89
CA CYS A 649 14.50 46.97 12.42
C CYS A 649 13.68 47.57 11.28
N ALA A 650 13.89 48.86 11.00
CA ALA A 650 13.32 49.48 9.82
C ALA A 650 13.94 48.92 8.53
N GLU A 651 13.20 48.99 7.43
CA GLU A 651 13.63 48.55 6.10
C GLU A 651 15.01 49.13 5.72
N GLY A 652 15.94 48.26 5.29
CA GLY A 652 17.34 48.63 5.01
C GLY A 652 18.28 48.69 6.22
N GLN A 653 17.86 48.21 7.40
CA GLN A 653 18.69 48.16 8.61
C GLN A 653 18.79 46.74 9.18
N ARG A 654 19.98 46.38 9.68
CA ARG A 654 20.25 45.11 10.38
C ARG A 654 20.41 45.32 11.88
N CYS A 655 19.97 44.36 12.68
CA CYS A 655 20.06 44.41 14.14
C CYS A 655 21.47 43.96 14.59
N ARG A 656 22.21 44.84 15.27
CA ARG A 656 23.55 44.56 15.81
C ARG A 656 23.65 45.09 17.24
N ALA A 657 24.09 44.23 18.17
CA ALA A 657 24.18 44.56 19.60
C ALA A 657 22.90 45.26 20.17
N ASP A 658 21.74 44.76 19.74
CA ASP A 658 20.39 45.23 20.09
C ASP A 658 20.04 46.67 19.63
N ALA A 659 20.84 47.25 18.72
CA ALA A 659 20.55 48.48 17.98
C ALA A 659 20.42 48.24 16.45
N CYS A 660 19.65 49.07 15.75
CA CYS A 660 19.56 49.02 14.29
C CYS A 660 20.67 49.83 13.63
N GLU A 661 21.52 49.16 12.85
CA GLU A 661 22.54 49.79 11.99
C GLU A 661 22.09 49.71 10.52
N ALA A 662 22.49 50.67 9.68
CA ALA A 662 22.25 50.56 8.24
C ALA A 662 23.04 49.37 7.67
N ASP A 663 22.38 48.50 6.89
CA ASP A 663 23.04 47.34 6.30
C ASP A 663 23.87 47.74 5.06
N PRO A 664 25.19 47.48 5.01
CA PRO A 664 26.01 47.72 3.82
C PRO A 664 25.58 46.94 2.57
N CYS A 665 24.81 45.86 2.71
CA CYS A 665 24.37 45.01 1.61
C CYS A 665 22.97 45.34 1.06
N ALA A 666 22.13 46.11 1.77
CA ALA A 666 20.72 46.35 1.39
C ALA A 666 20.50 47.02 0.02
N GLU A 667 21.44 47.86 -0.46
CA GLU A 667 21.40 48.44 -1.81
C GLU A 667 22.34 47.73 -2.81
N ARG A 668 22.94 46.59 -2.42
CA ARG A 668 24.10 45.99 -3.09
C ARG A 668 23.75 44.73 -3.89
N ALA A 669 23.19 44.92 -5.09
CA ALA A 669 23.04 43.83 -6.05
C ALA A 669 24.43 43.27 -6.49
N CYS A 670 24.64 41.98 -6.25
CA CYS A 670 25.76 41.18 -6.78
C CYS A 670 25.31 40.38 -8.02
N GLU A 671 26.26 39.78 -8.76
CA GLU A 671 25.94 39.01 -9.96
C GLU A 671 25.46 37.58 -9.63
N ALA A 672 24.98 36.83 -10.63
CA ALA A 672 24.50 35.46 -10.40
C ALA A 672 25.64 34.56 -9.88
N ASN A 673 25.35 33.74 -8.86
CA ASN A 673 26.33 32.95 -8.10
C ASN A 673 27.35 33.77 -7.29
N GLN A 674 27.01 35.01 -6.91
CA GLN A 674 27.73 35.80 -5.91
C GLN A 674 26.87 36.07 -4.67
N PHE A 675 27.52 36.39 -3.55
CA PHE A 675 26.90 36.85 -2.31
C PHE A 675 27.54 38.17 -1.84
N CYS A 676 26.78 38.97 -1.09
CA CYS A 676 27.28 40.19 -0.47
C CYS A 676 27.82 39.91 0.95
N ARG A 677 28.96 40.50 1.29
CA ARG A 677 29.55 40.46 2.63
C ARG A 677 30.22 41.82 2.91
N GLU A 678 29.71 42.54 3.91
CA GLU A 678 30.13 43.92 4.26
C GLU A 678 30.15 44.92 3.07
N GLY A 679 29.24 44.76 2.10
CA GLY A 679 29.10 45.66 0.94
C GLY A 679 29.97 45.32 -0.28
N GLU A 680 30.83 44.30 -0.18
CA GLU A 680 31.57 43.73 -1.32
C GLU A 680 30.96 42.39 -1.76
N CYS A 681 31.10 42.07 -3.05
CA CYS A 681 30.53 40.86 -3.66
C CYS A 681 31.61 39.80 -3.84
N PHE A 682 31.36 38.59 -3.33
CA PHE A 682 32.25 37.44 -3.41
C PHE A 682 31.57 36.32 -4.20
N ASN A 683 32.33 35.45 -4.89
CA ASN A 683 31.73 34.34 -5.64
C ASN A 683 31.42 33.19 -4.67
N ALA A 684 30.28 32.52 -4.86
CA ALA A 684 30.00 31.28 -4.16
C ALA A 684 30.73 30.09 -4.81
N CYS A 685 30.96 29.04 -4.03
CA CYS A 685 31.72 27.86 -4.45
C CYS A 685 30.88 26.79 -5.18
N LEU A 686 29.63 27.11 -5.57
CA LEU A 686 28.73 26.24 -6.34
C LEU A 686 29.42 25.76 -7.63
N GLY A 687 29.57 24.44 -7.79
CA GLY A 687 30.19 23.83 -8.97
C GLY A 687 31.70 24.04 -9.12
N ILE A 688 32.44 24.41 -8.07
CA ILE A 688 33.90 24.60 -8.11
C ILE A 688 34.63 23.37 -7.55
N GLU A 689 35.01 22.45 -8.46
CA GLU A 689 35.80 21.27 -8.11
C GLU A 689 37.26 21.62 -7.75
N CYS A 690 37.58 21.62 -6.46
CA CYS A 690 38.95 21.72 -6.00
C CYS A 690 39.64 20.35 -6.00
N GLY A 691 40.87 20.30 -6.55
CA GLY A 691 41.70 19.09 -6.53
C GLY A 691 42.12 18.67 -5.11
N PRO A 692 42.72 17.47 -4.93
CA PRO A 692 43.06 16.94 -3.62
C PRO A 692 43.92 17.88 -2.79
N ASP A 693 43.69 17.86 -1.46
CA ASP A 693 44.27 18.75 -0.45
C ASP A 693 43.97 20.26 -0.69
N ARG A 694 42.80 20.59 -1.26
CA ARG A 694 42.30 21.97 -1.46
C ARG A 694 40.80 22.07 -1.17
N HIS A 695 40.36 23.20 -0.63
CA HIS A 695 38.94 23.57 -0.46
C HIS A 695 38.69 24.94 -1.11
N CYS A 696 37.42 25.27 -1.39
CA CYS A 696 37.06 26.55 -2.01
C CYS A 696 36.74 27.62 -0.94
N VAL A 697 37.26 28.83 -1.14
CA VAL A 697 36.94 30.05 -0.37
C VAL A 697 36.68 31.19 -1.35
N ASP A 698 35.54 31.88 -1.24
CA ASP A 698 35.12 33.01 -2.09
C ASP A 698 35.22 32.78 -3.62
N GLY A 699 35.15 31.52 -4.06
CA GLY A 699 35.31 31.09 -5.45
C GLY A 699 36.72 30.68 -5.87
N GLU A 700 37.72 30.73 -4.98
CA GLU A 700 39.08 30.27 -5.25
C GLU A 700 39.44 29.03 -4.42
N CYS A 701 40.06 28.03 -5.06
CA CYS A 701 40.56 26.84 -4.36
C CYS A 701 41.84 27.16 -3.56
N VAL A 702 41.74 27.34 -2.25
CA VAL A 702 42.88 27.47 -1.32
C VAL A 702 43.42 26.09 -0.92
N GLN A 703 44.62 26.02 -0.32
CA GLN A 703 45.22 24.76 0.12
C GLN A 703 44.74 24.37 1.51
N ASP A 704 44.23 23.14 1.68
CA ASP A 704 43.90 22.60 3.00
C ASP A 704 45.15 21.96 3.63
N GLN A 705 45.73 22.63 4.63
CA GLN A 705 46.84 22.08 5.42
C GLN A 705 46.38 21.15 6.56
N CYS A 706 45.08 21.05 6.81
CA CYS A 706 44.49 20.51 8.03
C CYS A 706 43.78 19.15 7.88
N GLY A 707 43.56 18.68 6.64
CA GLY A 707 42.82 17.47 6.24
C GLY A 707 42.79 16.30 7.25
N GLY A 708 41.79 16.34 8.14
CA GLY A 708 41.37 15.25 9.03
C GLY A 708 42.27 14.89 10.23
N ARG A 709 43.28 15.70 10.61
CA ARG A 709 44.37 15.21 11.50
C ARG A 709 44.23 15.46 13.01
N CYS A 710 43.23 16.24 13.45
CA CYS A 710 43.10 16.63 14.86
C CYS A 710 42.20 15.69 15.69
N LEU A 711 42.49 15.56 16.99
CA LEU A 711 41.71 14.74 17.92
C LEU A 711 40.39 15.45 18.33
N ARG A 712 39.43 14.71 18.91
CA ARG A 712 38.21 15.31 19.49
C ARG A 712 38.60 16.39 20.51
N GLY A 713 38.00 17.59 20.38
CA GLY A 713 38.30 18.76 21.21
C GLY A 713 39.48 19.60 20.72
N GLN A 714 39.97 19.40 19.49
CA GLN A 714 41.05 20.20 18.90
C GLN A 714 40.64 20.84 17.55
N ARG A 715 40.99 22.12 17.40
CA ARG A 715 40.90 22.90 16.16
C ARG A 715 42.28 22.92 15.47
N CYS A 716 42.31 22.86 14.14
CA CYS A 716 43.55 23.05 13.38
C CYS A 716 43.78 24.55 13.12
N ASP A 717 45.03 25.00 13.13
CA ASP A 717 45.40 26.34 12.63
C ASP A 717 45.75 26.27 11.13
N PRO A 718 45.02 26.97 10.24
CA PRO A 718 45.28 26.93 8.80
C PRO A 718 46.67 27.47 8.39
N GLY A 719 47.34 28.24 9.25
CA GLY A 719 48.63 28.87 8.99
C GLY A 719 49.83 27.92 9.12
N ASP A 720 49.79 26.94 10.03
CA ASP A 720 50.88 25.99 10.26
C ASP A 720 50.48 24.50 10.31
N GLY A 721 49.17 24.19 10.29
CA GLY A 721 48.64 22.83 10.30
C GLY A 721 48.69 22.15 11.67
N ALA A 722 48.97 22.86 12.76
CA ALA A 722 49.00 22.30 14.10
C ALA A 722 47.61 22.25 14.77
N CYS A 723 47.41 21.24 15.61
CA CYS A 723 46.16 21.02 16.35
C CYS A 723 46.24 21.62 17.76
N TYR A 724 45.40 22.62 18.02
CA TYR A 724 45.27 23.29 19.31
C TYR A 724 43.97 22.87 19.99
N THR A 725 43.89 22.89 21.32
CA THR A 725 42.59 22.69 22.01
C THR A 725 41.61 23.78 21.57
N ASP A 726 40.41 23.39 21.17
CA ASP A 726 39.37 24.32 20.72
C ASP A 726 38.95 25.26 21.87
N PRO A 727 39.12 26.60 21.74
CA PRO A 727 38.72 27.56 22.77
C PRO A 727 37.23 27.52 23.11
N CYS A 728 36.39 27.06 22.18
CA CYS A 728 34.94 26.99 22.34
C CYS A 728 34.43 25.65 22.92
N SER A 729 35.33 24.70 23.17
CA SER A 729 34.98 23.36 23.70
C SER A 729 34.45 23.42 25.14
N GLY A 730 33.13 23.57 25.28
CA GLY A 730 32.43 23.63 26.57
C GLY A 730 31.98 25.03 26.97
N ILE A 731 31.76 25.92 26.00
CA ILE A 731 31.19 27.26 26.20
C ILE A 731 29.78 27.28 25.59
N ASP A 732 28.76 27.14 26.43
CA ASP A 732 27.35 27.29 26.04
C ASP A 732 27.00 28.78 25.93
N CYS A 733 26.65 29.22 24.71
CA CYS A 733 26.33 30.61 24.41
C CYS A 733 24.82 30.88 24.50
N PRO A 734 24.38 32.07 24.97
CA PRO A 734 22.98 32.44 25.01
C PRO A 734 22.37 32.58 23.60
N GLN A 735 21.05 32.43 23.50
CA GLN A 735 20.31 32.44 22.22
C GLN A 735 20.66 33.65 21.33
N GLY A 736 20.86 33.38 20.03
CA GLY A 736 21.32 34.37 19.06
C GLY A 736 22.78 34.79 19.22
N THR A 737 23.64 33.95 19.80
CA THR A 737 25.11 34.13 19.80
C THR A 737 25.83 32.79 19.59
N VAL A 738 26.97 32.82 18.91
CA VAL A 738 27.84 31.65 18.69
C VAL A 738 29.22 31.89 19.31
N CYS A 739 29.92 30.83 19.71
CA CYS A 739 31.28 30.97 20.22
C CYS A 739 32.28 31.21 19.07
N VAL A 740 33.07 32.27 19.18
CA VAL A 740 34.19 32.59 18.29
C VAL A 740 35.43 32.82 19.15
N ASP A 741 36.50 32.05 18.91
CA ASP A 741 37.78 32.10 19.64
C ASP A 741 37.71 32.05 21.18
N GLY A 742 36.60 31.53 21.74
CA GLY A 742 36.39 31.35 23.18
C GLY A 742 35.49 32.40 23.83
N GLU A 743 34.90 33.32 23.06
CA GLU A 743 33.89 34.28 23.53
C GLU A 743 32.59 34.16 22.71
N CYS A 744 31.44 34.35 23.35
CA CYS A 744 30.13 34.30 22.68
C CYS A 744 29.84 35.62 21.95
N SER A 745 29.74 35.56 20.62
CA SER A 745 29.51 36.70 19.74
C SER A 745 28.13 36.65 19.08
N ALA A 746 27.44 37.79 19.02
CA ALA A 746 26.26 37.99 18.16
C ALA A 746 26.64 38.21 16.69
N ASP A 747 27.90 38.58 16.43
CA ASP A 747 28.44 38.86 15.10
C ASP A 747 29.08 37.58 14.53
N ALA A 748 28.28 36.54 14.25
CA ALA A 748 28.80 35.37 13.55
C ALA A 748 29.07 35.71 12.07
N PRO A 749 30.11 35.13 11.42
CA PRO A 749 30.42 35.42 10.01
C PRO A 749 29.28 35.18 9.02
N CYS A 750 28.32 34.31 9.35
CA CYS A 750 27.20 33.94 8.48
C CYS A 750 25.85 34.62 8.81
N ASN A 751 25.71 35.29 9.96
CA ASN A 751 24.42 35.87 10.41
C ASN A 751 23.84 36.94 9.47
N PHE A 752 24.64 37.44 8.51
CA PHE A 752 24.29 38.54 7.61
C PHE A 752 24.71 38.24 6.15
N ILE A 753 24.74 36.96 5.74
CA ILE A 753 25.14 36.54 4.39
C ILE A 753 24.03 35.72 3.72
N THR A 754 23.36 36.32 2.73
CA THR A 754 22.47 35.59 1.81
C THR A 754 23.30 34.81 0.79
N CYS A 755 23.29 33.49 0.88
CA CYS A 755 23.92 32.62 -0.12
C CYS A 755 23.03 32.38 -1.35
N PRO A 756 23.59 32.24 -2.56
CA PRO A 756 22.83 31.84 -3.74
C PRO A 756 22.31 30.40 -3.61
N VAL A 757 21.24 30.10 -4.36
CA VAL A 757 20.52 28.82 -4.30
C VAL A 757 21.46 27.60 -4.37
N ARG A 758 21.16 26.59 -3.55
CA ARG A 758 21.95 25.36 -3.37
C ARG A 758 23.34 25.54 -2.73
N THR A 759 23.63 26.68 -2.12
CA THR A 759 24.80 26.86 -1.24
C THR A 759 24.41 27.31 0.16
N PHE A 760 25.21 26.96 1.16
CA PHE A 760 25.06 27.36 2.56
C PHE A 760 26.30 28.13 3.04
N CYS A 761 26.16 29.00 4.04
CA CYS A 761 27.30 29.75 4.56
C CYS A 761 28.13 28.92 5.55
N TYR A 762 29.43 28.83 5.31
CA TYR A 762 30.43 28.25 6.20
C TYR A 762 31.60 29.21 6.42
N GLU A 763 31.91 29.54 7.67
CA GLU A 763 32.95 30.52 8.08
C GLU A 763 32.91 31.86 7.31
N GLY A 764 31.72 32.28 6.85
CA GLY A 764 31.51 33.50 6.07
C GLY A 764 31.58 33.33 4.54
N THR A 765 31.68 32.10 4.03
CA THR A 765 31.74 31.76 2.59
C THR A 765 30.56 30.88 2.18
N CYS A 766 29.94 31.12 1.03
CA CYS A 766 28.89 30.24 0.50
C CYS A 766 29.46 29.00 -0.22
N THR A 767 29.18 27.81 0.32
CA THR A 767 29.70 26.50 -0.14
C THR A 767 28.62 25.53 -0.61
N ASP A 768 28.98 24.65 -1.56
CA ASP A 768 28.12 23.65 -2.20
C ASP A 768 27.85 22.41 -1.31
N PHE A 769 26.77 21.68 -1.58
CA PHE A 769 26.45 20.43 -0.87
C PHE A 769 27.05 19.22 -1.61
N THR A 770 28.31 18.89 -1.29
CA THR A 770 28.96 17.65 -1.77
C THR A 770 28.82 16.51 -0.76
N PRO A 771 28.07 15.43 -1.05
CA PRO A 771 28.01 14.25 -0.18
C PRO A 771 29.41 13.60 -0.09
N GLY A 772 30.01 13.60 1.09
CA GLY A 772 31.28 12.90 1.37
C GLY A 772 32.36 13.71 2.07
N VAL A 773 32.26 15.05 2.14
CA VAL A 773 33.22 15.89 2.87
C VAL A 773 32.48 16.84 3.81
N SER A 774 32.67 16.65 5.11
CA SER A 774 32.15 17.58 6.14
C SER A 774 33.23 18.58 6.54
N PRO A 775 32.86 19.86 6.63
CA PRO A 775 33.16 20.69 7.78
C PRO A 775 31.90 20.84 8.68
N ARG A 776 32.04 21.48 9.85
CA ARG A 776 30.97 21.58 10.86
C ARG A 776 30.67 23.04 11.23
N ALA A 777 29.43 23.48 11.03
CA ALA A 777 28.85 24.61 11.76
C ALA A 777 27.31 24.48 11.85
N ASN A 778 26.77 25.01 12.95
CA ASN A 778 25.36 25.36 13.17
C ASN A 778 25.26 26.91 13.09
N PRO A 779 24.07 27.54 13.10
CA PRO A 779 22.74 27.08 12.66
C PRO A 779 21.92 28.17 11.89
N LEU A 780 20.67 27.83 11.51
CA LEU A 780 19.50 28.73 11.30
C LEU A 780 19.48 29.74 10.11
N ASP A 781 18.25 30.21 9.85
CA ASP A 781 17.74 31.27 8.97
C ASP A 781 18.04 31.26 7.46
N PHE A 782 16.97 31.06 6.67
CA PHE A 782 16.60 32.05 5.64
C PHE A 782 15.08 32.10 5.44
N ASP A 783 14.49 33.28 5.70
CA ASP A 783 13.04 33.52 5.69
C ASP A 783 12.57 34.41 4.51
N GLY A 784 11.32 34.23 4.10
CA GLY A 784 10.45 35.29 3.54
C GLY A 784 10.67 35.84 2.11
N GLY A 785 9.70 35.53 1.22
CA GLY A 785 8.99 36.62 0.51
C GLY A 785 8.83 36.57 -1.03
N VAL A 786 7.59 36.30 -1.48
CA VAL A 786 6.79 36.89 -2.60
C VAL A 786 7.47 37.69 -3.75
N ASP A 787 7.03 37.62 -5.02
CA ASP A 787 5.64 37.89 -5.46
C ASP A 787 5.27 37.40 -6.89
N GLN A 788 3.97 37.49 -7.21
CA GLN A 788 3.19 37.18 -8.43
C GLN A 788 3.83 37.23 -9.85
N GLY A 789 3.40 36.29 -10.72
CA GLY A 789 2.86 36.64 -12.06
C GLY A 789 3.40 35.91 -13.31
N PRO A 790 2.54 35.48 -14.28
CA PRO A 790 2.93 34.77 -15.51
C PRO A 790 3.22 35.73 -16.70
N PRO A 791 4.01 35.36 -17.74
CA PRO A 791 3.54 34.54 -18.88
C PRO A 791 4.70 33.76 -19.60
N PRO A 792 4.64 33.30 -20.89
CA PRO A 792 3.52 33.12 -21.83
C PRO A 792 3.44 31.70 -22.47
N GLU A 793 2.35 31.44 -23.21
CA GLU A 793 2.30 30.35 -24.21
C GLU A 793 3.18 30.67 -25.44
N PHE A 794 3.88 29.67 -25.99
CA PHE A 794 4.31 29.62 -27.41
C PHE A 794 4.49 28.15 -27.83
N GLY A 795 4.10 27.80 -29.07
CA GLY A 795 4.20 26.43 -29.60
C GLY A 795 4.77 26.36 -31.01
N VAL A 796 5.04 25.12 -31.45
CA VAL A 796 5.60 24.66 -32.76
C VAL A 796 7.00 25.21 -33.13
N ASP A 797 7.87 24.51 -33.88
CA ASP A 797 7.62 23.44 -34.86
C ASP A 797 8.76 22.38 -34.96
N ARG A 798 8.53 21.33 -35.77
CA ARG A 798 9.26 20.08 -36.07
C ARG A 798 10.80 20.14 -36.27
N GLY A 799 11.47 19.01 -36.02
CA GLY A 799 12.90 18.77 -36.33
C GLY A 799 13.31 17.28 -36.50
N VAL A 800 12.71 16.57 -37.46
CA VAL A 800 12.75 15.09 -37.66
C VAL A 800 14.11 14.49 -38.08
N VAL A 801 14.54 13.40 -37.42
CA VAL A 801 15.08 12.10 -37.96
C VAL A 801 15.16 11.10 -36.78
N ASP A 802 14.49 9.93 -36.70
CA ASP A 802 14.27 8.78 -37.61
C ASP A 802 15.40 7.72 -37.56
N MET A 803 15.14 6.51 -37.03
CA MET A 803 14.97 5.26 -37.83
C MET A 803 14.91 3.93 -37.00
N PHE A 804 13.71 3.31 -36.91
CA PHE A 804 13.38 1.83 -36.81
C PHE A 804 13.99 0.98 -35.65
N VAL A 805 13.47 -0.20 -35.24
CA VAL A 805 12.71 -1.32 -35.89
C VAL A 805 11.56 -1.85 -34.97
N ARG A 806 10.60 -2.61 -35.52
CA ARG A 806 9.49 -3.33 -34.83
C ARG A 806 9.57 -4.86 -35.01
N HIS A 807 8.85 -5.63 -34.18
CA HIS A 807 7.84 -6.66 -34.56
C HIS A 807 6.97 -6.97 -33.33
N ASP A 808 5.65 -6.78 -33.38
CA ASP A 808 4.65 -7.84 -33.59
C ASP A 808 4.91 -8.79 -34.77
N LEU A 809 4.63 -10.09 -34.61
CA LEU A 809 4.04 -10.97 -35.64
C LEU A 809 3.39 -12.24 -35.05
N LEU A 810 2.19 -12.57 -35.53
CA LEU A 810 1.76 -13.95 -35.80
C LEU A 810 1.29 -14.02 -37.26
N PHE A 811 1.69 -15.09 -37.97
CA PHE A 811 1.27 -15.44 -39.33
C PHE A 811 0.02 -16.37 -39.30
N VAL A 812 -0.66 -16.83 -40.36
CA VAL A 812 -0.56 -16.81 -41.86
C VAL A 812 -2.03 -16.91 -42.38
N ASP A 813 -2.49 -16.61 -43.60
CA ASP A 813 -1.99 -16.01 -44.87
C ASP A 813 -3.28 -15.39 -45.56
N SER A 814 -3.54 -15.14 -46.86
CA SER A 814 -2.87 -15.40 -48.14
C SER A 814 -3.36 -14.48 -49.29
N ALA A 815 -2.66 -14.58 -50.42
CA ALA A 815 -3.17 -14.40 -51.79
C ALA A 815 -4.02 -13.14 -52.13
N THR A 816 -3.30 -12.09 -52.58
CA THR A 816 -3.78 -10.98 -53.43
C THR A 816 -4.23 -11.42 -54.84
N PRO A 817 -4.74 -10.56 -55.77
CA PRO A 817 -5.07 -9.11 -55.72
C PRO A 817 -6.56 -8.89 -56.15
N ASP A 818 -7.10 -7.86 -56.85
CA ASP A 818 -6.58 -6.66 -57.56
C ASP A 818 -7.70 -5.62 -57.85
N VAL A 819 -7.32 -4.41 -58.31
CA VAL A 819 -8.09 -3.36 -59.03
C VAL A 819 -9.41 -2.82 -58.44
N GLY A 820 -9.51 -1.47 -58.28
CA GLY A 820 -10.73 -0.79 -58.78
C GLY A 820 -11.34 0.44 -58.10
N ASN A 821 -10.57 1.51 -57.82
CA ASN A 821 -10.97 2.93 -58.03
C ASN A 821 -12.48 3.28 -58.26
N GLY A 822 -13.15 3.99 -57.32
CA GLY A 822 -14.53 4.48 -57.52
C GLY A 822 -15.00 5.58 -56.56
N GLN A 823 -15.34 6.75 -57.11
CA GLN A 823 -15.73 7.99 -56.40
C GLN A 823 -17.18 7.99 -55.84
N GLY A 824 -17.36 8.49 -54.61
CA GLY A 824 -18.20 9.67 -54.29
C GLY A 824 -19.74 9.62 -54.31
N GLY A 825 -20.36 10.34 -53.36
CA GLY A 825 -21.83 10.46 -53.17
C GLY A 825 -22.36 9.38 -52.19
N GLY A 826 -23.28 9.64 -51.26
CA GLY A 826 -24.26 10.73 -51.14
C GLY A 826 -25.50 10.41 -52.01
N GLY A 827 -26.72 10.32 -51.49
CA GLY A 827 -27.25 10.46 -50.12
C GLY A 827 -28.79 10.50 -50.20
N ASN A 828 -29.49 10.11 -49.11
CA ASN A 828 -30.94 10.17 -48.83
C ASN A 828 -31.93 10.48 -49.98
N ASP A 829 -32.96 9.65 -50.21
CA ASP A 829 -34.27 9.75 -49.52
C ASP A 829 -35.40 8.85 -50.12
N CYS A 830 -36.47 8.59 -49.35
CA CYS A 830 -37.85 8.17 -49.70
C CYS A 830 -38.16 6.97 -50.66
N ASP A 831 -38.40 5.80 -50.04
CA ASP A 831 -39.49 4.80 -50.25
C ASP A 831 -40.46 4.87 -51.47
N CYS A 832 -40.66 3.74 -52.19
CA CYS A 832 -41.98 3.10 -52.44
C CYS A 832 -42.00 1.81 -53.33
N ARG A 833 -42.48 0.68 -52.78
CA ARG A 833 -43.33 -0.40 -53.42
C ARG A 833 -42.77 -1.29 -54.57
N ALA A 834 -43.29 -2.50 -54.88
CA ALA A 834 -44.14 -3.52 -54.21
C ALA A 834 -44.30 -4.81 -55.10
N SER A 835 -45.17 -5.77 -54.68
CA SER A 835 -45.73 -6.95 -55.41
C SER A 835 -44.91 -8.27 -55.39
N GLU A 836 -45.47 -9.49 -55.42
CA GLU A 836 -46.89 -9.95 -55.42
C GLU A 836 -47.05 -11.44 -54.94
N GLY A 837 -48.27 -11.87 -54.52
CA GLY A 837 -48.59 -13.30 -54.25
C GLY A 837 -49.82 -13.56 -53.36
N SER A 838 -50.74 -14.46 -53.77
CA SER A 838 -52.03 -14.83 -53.10
C SER A 838 -52.68 -16.06 -53.82
N PRO A 839 -53.85 -16.68 -53.47
CA PRO A 839 -54.89 -16.32 -52.46
C PRO A 839 -55.63 -17.45 -51.66
N ALA A 840 -56.19 -17.09 -50.48
CA ALA A 840 -57.49 -17.55 -49.89
C ALA A 840 -57.71 -19.07 -49.52
N PRO A 841 -58.81 -19.47 -48.80
CA PRO A 841 -59.93 -18.71 -48.21
C PRO A 841 -60.29 -18.94 -46.70
N TRP A 842 -61.00 -17.97 -46.11
CA TRP A 842 -62.04 -18.00 -45.01
C TRP A 842 -62.26 -19.32 -44.21
N PHE A 843 -62.52 -19.40 -42.88
CA PHE A 843 -63.51 -18.65 -42.06
C PHE A 843 -63.65 -19.25 -40.61
N LEU A 844 -64.14 -18.46 -39.64
CA LEU A 844 -64.75 -18.81 -38.31
C LEU A 844 -63.88 -19.57 -37.26
N LEU A 845 -63.83 -19.24 -35.95
CA LEU A 845 -64.81 -18.93 -34.86
C LEU A 845 -65.39 -20.14 -34.11
N LEU A 846 -65.43 -20.03 -32.77
CA LEU A 846 -65.98 -20.97 -31.77
C LEU A 846 -65.21 -22.31 -31.66
N ALA A 847 -64.38 -22.62 -30.66
CA ALA A 847 -64.43 -22.44 -29.19
C ALA A 847 -65.32 -23.44 -28.41
N LEU A 848 -64.77 -23.91 -27.27
CA LEU A 848 -65.33 -24.79 -26.23
C LEU A 848 -65.45 -26.30 -26.55
N LEU A 849 -64.53 -27.07 -25.94
CA LEU A 849 -64.90 -28.27 -25.19
C LEU A 849 -64.40 -28.13 -23.72
N PRO A 850 -64.98 -28.86 -22.74
CA PRO A 850 -65.04 -28.39 -21.35
C PRO A 850 -64.26 -29.26 -20.35
N LEU A 851 -64.27 -28.87 -19.05
CA LEU A 851 -64.63 -29.77 -17.94
C LEU A 851 -65.02 -29.03 -16.63
N MET A 852 -65.80 -29.73 -15.79
CA MET A 852 -66.04 -29.52 -14.35
C MET A 852 -66.53 -28.16 -13.77
N ARG A 853 -67.86 -27.99 -13.82
CA ARG A 853 -68.77 -27.42 -12.78
C ARG A 853 -68.17 -26.82 -11.46
N ARG A 854 -68.37 -25.49 -11.33
CA ARG A 854 -69.33 -24.84 -10.38
C ARG A 854 -69.15 -25.03 -8.85
N ARG A 855 -68.67 -23.96 -8.17
CA ARG A 855 -69.20 -23.31 -6.92
C ARG A 855 -70.20 -24.15 -6.07
N ARG A 856 -70.11 -24.25 -4.72
CA ARG A 856 -69.93 -23.15 -3.72
C ARG A 856 -69.96 -23.69 -2.26
N ARG A 857 -69.36 -22.94 -1.32
CA ARG A 857 -69.71 -22.77 0.13
C ARG A 857 -69.46 -23.89 1.17
N ARG A 858 -68.84 -23.43 2.28
CA ARG A 858 -69.06 -23.74 3.72
C ARG A 858 -68.53 -25.05 4.33
N GLY A 859 -67.62 -24.89 5.30
CA GLY A 859 -67.34 -25.82 6.40
C GLY A 859 -65.89 -25.70 6.87
N GLY A 860 -65.67 -25.22 8.10
CA GLY A 860 -64.39 -25.41 8.83
C GLY A 860 -64.57 -26.47 9.92
N PRO A 861 -63.83 -26.43 11.04
CA PRO A 861 -62.79 -25.45 11.39
C PRO A 861 -61.51 -25.61 10.58
#